data_AF-A0AAE2DVB3-F1
#
_entry.id   AF-A0AAE2DVB3-F1
#
_cell.length_a   1.000
_cell.length_b   1.000
_cell.length_c   1.000
_cell.angle_alpha   90.00
_cell.angle_beta   90.00
_cell.angle_gamma   90.00
#
_symmetry.space_group_name_H-M   'P 1'
#
loop_
_entity.id
_entity.type
_entity.pdbx_description
1 polymer ?
#
loop_
_entity_poly.entity_id
_entity_poly.type
_entity_poly.pdbx_seq_one_letter_code
_entity_poly.pdbx_strand_id
1 'polypeptide(L)'
;MSSPSSVDEQRFRKLLSRNVSLPLGVGVLSAVFFVSLITYLLSVIQWVEHTDRVINNANEAVKLTVDLETGMRGYLLSGDEHFLDPYEIAKPRIDVALHTLLELTADNPVQTDRLRRLQALQVEWANYAQSMIDLQRSSGDYRGAVKAGRGKRLTDEIRKQFEDVIETEQVLRATRNEDVRRTTIWSITLYLIFIVGISGLLAYIGRRDLVNLSTDYSANLAAQQASAERLEKQAWLRNGQTQLAEQVLGQLTLNLLGRNILQFCAQYLGTAVAALYVREEHGGLKRVATYGFSREQEELNQTIYSGEGIVGQVAEQARLIRLDSVPADYFKVSSGLGAGLPHSVLVVPTSDDDRVNGVIELGFLRPLSERDIELLELIAGNIGTSIEAARYRQRLQEVLAETQQLNEELQVQQEELKTANEELEEQSRILKESQAHLETQQVELEQTNEQLAEQRDAMDKKNTELNQAQIQLEERAEELQRSSKYKSEFLANMSHELRTPLNSSLILAKLLAENPQQNLSAEQVKFAESIYSAGNDLLNLINDILDISKVEAGKLEVLAENTRVDRLVDGLRSMFEPLAADKKLAFSVEVQPDAPALLFTDRQRLEQVIKNLLSNAIKFTEHGAVSLTITAQPNDHIAFSVKDSGIGIAADQQESIFEAFRQADGTTNRKYGGTGLGLSISRDLATLLGGSISVDSVPGQGSTFTLVLPRQYHEFGDSPAAPLTFHPAPATPTPLAVAAPVASAIPAVIPRFADDRNKAPFATRCILVVEDEPNFARILYDLAHELGYMCLVAHGADEGYDLAREFVPDAILLDMRLPDHSGLTVLQRLKERAETRHIPVHVISVEDRVEAAMHMGAIGYAVKPTTREELKDVFARLEAKLTQKVKRVLLVEDDDLQRESIARLIGDEDIEITAVGLAQDALELLRTTIYDCMVIDLKLPDMLGNDLLKRMSTEDICSFPPVIVYTGRNLTRDEEAELRKYSRSIIIKGARSPERLLDEVTLFLHKVESQLSHERQKMLKTARSRDKVFEGRKVLLVDDDVRNIFALTSALEHKGAVVVIGRNGREAIEKLHEVEDIDLVLMDVMMPEMDGFEATMEIRKDPRWRKLPIIAVTAKAMKDDQERCLQAGANDYLAKPIDLDRLFSLIRVWLPKMERI
;
A
#
# COMPACT_ATOMS: atom_id res chain seq x y z
N MET A 1 37.86 25.70 -26.68
CA MET A 1 38.94 25.47 -25.70
C MET A 1 38.48 25.96 -24.34
N SER A 2 38.75 25.14 -23.31
CA SER A 2 38.53 25.32 -21.86
C SER A 2 37.11 25.58 -21.36
N SER A 3 36.37 24.50 -21.13
CA SER A 3 35.25 24.46 -20.16
C SER A 3 35.80 24.14 -18.76
N PRO A 4 35.60 24.99 -17.74
CA PRO A 4 35.69 24.56 -16.35
C PRO A 4 34.29 24.57 -15.74
N SER A 5 33.55 23.48 -15.92
CA SER A 5 32.36 23.17 -15.12
C SER A 5 32.66 22.01 -14.18
N SER A 6 33.80 22.06 -13.50
CA SER A 6 34.01 21.24 -12.30
C SER A 6 33.49 22.06 -11.12
N VAL A 7 32.27 21.76 -10.69
CA VAL A 7 31.85 22.12 -9.33
C VAL A 7 32.93 21.58 -8.40
N ASP A 8 33.62 22.49 -7.72
CA ASP A 8 34.75 22.23 -6.85
C ASP A 8 34.31 21.28 -5.72
N GLU A 9 34.53 19.98 -5.92
CA GLU A 9 34.09 18.88 -5.05
C GLU A 9 34.55 19.09 -3.59
N GLN A 10 35.66 19.81 -3.42
CA GLN A 10 36.18 20.24 -2.13
C GLN A 10 35.28 21.27 -1.43
N ARG A 11 34.69 22.23 -2.16
CA ARG A 11 33.72 23.18 -1.58
C ARG A 11 32.43 22.49 -1.18
N PHE A 12 31.95 21.54 -1.98
CA PHE A 12 30.74 20.78 -1.66
C PHE A 12 30.92 19.89 -0.42
N ARG A 13 32.02 19.11 -0.35
CA ARG A 13 32.33 18.32 0.87
C ARG A 13 32.50 19.18 2.12
N LYS A 14 33.07 20.39 1.98
CA LYS A 14 33.26 21.32 3.11
C LYS A 14 31.96 21.95 3.59
N LEU A 15 31.00 22.17 2.69
CA LEU A 15 29.65 22.61 3.05
C LEU A 15 28.85 21.48 3.70
N LEU A 16 28.93 20.26 3.15
CA LEU A 16 28.22 19.10 3.69
C LEU A 16 28.73 18.71 5.08
N SER A 17 30.06 18.66 5.26
CA SER A 17 30.65 18.33 6.56
C SER A 17 30.31 19.39 7.60
N ARG A 18 30.29 20.68 7.25
CA ARG A 18 29.90 21.76 8.17
C ARG A 18 28.41 21.71 8.52
N ASN A 19 27.54 21.44 7.55
CA ASN A 19 26.10 21.39 7.77
C ASN A 19 25.63 20.13 8.51
N VAL A 20 26.39 19.03 8.48
CA VAL A 20 26.08 17.81 9.25
C VAL A 20 26.75 17.83 10.62
N SER A 21 28.00 18.28 10.73
CA SER A 21 28.73 18.28 12.00
C SER A 21 28.26 19.33 13.00
N LEU A 22 27.81 20.52 12.55
CA LEU A 22 27.30 21.56 13.46
C LEU A 22 26.05 21.11 14.22
N PRO A 23 24.99 20.60 13.54
CA PRO A 23 23.79 20.14 14.24
C PRO A 23 24.07 18.95 15.17
N LEU A 24 24.92 18.02 14.76
CA LEU A 24 25.34 16.89 15.60
C LEU A 24 26.10 17.34 16.85
N GLY A 25 27.07 18.25 16.70
CA GLY A 25 27.81 18.81 17.83
C GLY A 25 26.92 19.59 18.80
N VAL A 26 25.97 20.35 18.26
CA VAL A 26 24.94 21.05 19.03
C VAL A 26 24.04 20.08 19.79
N GLY A 27 23.60 19.00 19.13
CA GLY A 27 22.76 17.97 19.74
C GLY A 27 23.43 17.31 20.94
N VAL A 28 24.71 16.96 20.81
CA VAL A 28 25.51 16.40 21.92
C VAL A 28 25.63 17.38 23.08
N LEU A 29 25.92 18.66 22.81
CA LEU A 29 26.04 19.68 23.85
C LEU A 29 24.71 19.92 24.59
N SER A 30 23.60 19.90 23.85
CA SER A 30 22.25 20.00 24.41
C SER A 30 21.91 18.79 25.29
N ALA A 31 22.29 17.58 24.87
CA ALA A 31 22.07 16.36 25.64
C ALA A 31 22.84 16.38 26.97
N VAL A 32 24.12 16.80 26.96
CA VAL A 32 24.93 16.92 28.18
C VAL A 32 24.32 17.93 29.16
N PHE A 33 23.90 19.09 28.65
CA PHE A 33 23.26 20.11 29.47
C PHE A 33 21.93 19.60 30.08
N PHE A 34 21.11 18.91 29.28
CA PHE A 34 19.85 18.33 29.72
C PHE A 34 20.05 17.27 30.81
N VAL A 35 21.00 16.34 30.62
CA VAL A 35 21.30 15.31 31.63
C VAL A 35 21.79 15.93 32.93
N SER A 36 22.66 16.95 32.87
CA SER A 36 23.11 17.69 34.05
C SER A 36 21.94 18.36 34.79
N LEU A 37 20.98 18.92 34.04
CA LEU A 37 19.80 19.59 34.58
C LEU A 37 18.88 18.60 35.33
N ILE A 38 18.61 17.45 34.71
CA ILE A 38 17.76 16.41 35.28
C ILE A 38 18.39 15.83 36.54
N THR A 39 19.70 15.57 36.51
CA THR A 39 20.43 15.03 37.67
C THR A 39 20.34 15.99 38.86
N TYR A 40 20.48 17.30 38.61
CA TYR A 40 20.32 18.31 39.65
C TYR A 40 18.87 18.37 40.17
N LEU A 41 17.86 18.36 39.29
CA LEU A 41 16.45 18.39 39.69
C LEU A 41 16.06 17.19 40.55
N LEU A 42 16.50 15.98 40.17
CA LEU A 42 16.28 14.75 40.94
C LEU A 42 16.88 14.83 42.34
N SER A 43 18.07 15.41 42.48
CA SER A 43 18.73 15.62 43.78
C SER A 43 17.91 16.52 44.70
N VAL A 44 17.29 17.60 44.18
CA VAL A 44 16.47 18.51 45.00
C VAL A 44 15.13 17.86 45.41
N ILE A 45 14.51 17.06 44.54
CA ILE A 45 13.25 16.35 44.84
C ILE A 45 13.42 15.34 45.99
N GLN A 46 14.56 14.66 46.06
CA GLN A 46 14.85 13.69 47.14
C GLN A 46 14.76 14.30 48.54
N TRP A 47 15.07 15.59 48.70
CA TRP A 47 14.97 16.29 49.99
C TRP A 47 13.53 16.56 50.43
N VAL A 48 12.60 16.73 49.48
CA VAL A 48 11.16 16.86 49.79
C VAL A 48 10.60 15.50 50.22
N GLU A 49 10.98 14.43 49.51
CA GLU A 49 10.60 13.06 49.87
C GLU A 49 11.12 12.67 51.26
N HIS A 50 12.34 13.08 51.60
CA HIS A 50 12.93 12.87 52.92
C HIS A 50 12.08 13.50 54.04
N THR A 51 11.66 14.76 53.90
CA THR A 51 10.79 15.42 54.89
C THR A 51 9.43 14.73 55.01
N ASP A 52 8.85 14.26 53.89
CA ASP A 52 7.58 13.51 53.92
C ASP A 52 7.73 12.18 54.69
N ARG A 53 8.88 11.51 54.59
CA ARG A 53 9.17 10.31 55.39
C ARG A 53 9.25 10.63 56.89
N VAL A 54 9.87 11.74 57.29
CA VAL A 54 9.95 12.14 58.71
C VAL A 54 8.56 12.42 59.28
N ILE A 55 7.73 13.19 58.57
CA ILE A 55 6.35 13.52 59.00
C ILE A 55 5.50 12.26 59.16
N ASN A 56 5.57 11.32 58.22
CA ASN A 56 4.81 10.08 58.28
C ASN A 56 5.21 9.22 59.49
N ASN A 57 6.52 9.05 59.74
CA ASN A 57 7.01 8.31 60.90
C ASN A 57 6.64 9.00 62.23
N ALA A 58 6.64 10.34 62.26
CA ALA A 58 6.23 11.10 63.45
C ALA A 58 4.73 10.90 63.75
N ASN A 59 3.88 10.93 62.72
CA ASN A 59 2.45 10.64 62.87
C ASN A 59 2.18 9.21 63.32
N GLU A 60 2.95 8.22 62.82
CA GLU A 60 2.86 6.84 63.30
C GLU A 60 3.25 6.72 64.78
N ALA A 61 4.32 7.40 65.20
CA ALA A 61 4.76 7.43 66.60
C ALA A 61 3.71 8.10 67.53
N VAL A 62 3.05 9.16 67.08
CA VAL A 62 1.92 9.77 67.81
C VAL A 62 0.79 8.77 67.99
N LYS A 63 0.40 8.06 66.93
CA LYS A 63 -0.65 7.04 66.99
C LYS A 63 -0.31 5.92 67.97
N LEU A 64 0.92 5.40 67.93
CA LEU A 64 1.40 4.37 68.85
C LEU A 64 1.38 4.85 70.31
N THR A 65 1.70 6.12 70.55
CA THR A 65 1.62 6.74 71.89
C THR A 65 0.18 6.82 72.40
N VAL A 66 -0.78 7.10 71.51
CA VAL A 66 -2.22 7.08 71.85
C VAL A 66 -2.71 5.67 72.12
N ASP A 67 -2.28 4.67 71.35
CA ASP A 67 -2.65 3.26 71.55
C ASP A 67 -2.13 2.75 72.90
N LEU A 68 -0.90 3.12 73.27
CA LEU A 68 -0.34 2.87 74.60
C LEU A 68 -1.21 3.47 75.71
N GLU A 69 -1.58 4.75 75.60
CA GLU A 69 -2.40 5.40 76.62
C GLU A 69 -3.81 4.78 76.71
N THR A 70 -4.40 4.48 75.55
CA THR A 70 -5.75 3.93 75.45
C THR A 70 -5.81 2.52 76.03
N GLY A 71 -4.85 1.66 75.73
CA GLY A 71 -4.79 0.29 76.27
C GLY A 71 -4.63 0.28 77.79
N MET A 72 -3.70 1.11 78.31
CA MET A 72 -3.52 1.25 79.76
C MET A 72 -4.78 1.80 80.45
N ARG A 73 -5.42 2.85 79.91
CA ARG A 73 -6.67 3.38 80.48
C ARG A 73 -7.82 2.38 80.43
N GLY A 74 -7.97 1.66 79.32
CA GLY A 74 -8.99 0.62 79.15
C GLY A 74 -8.85 -0.49 80.19
N TYR A 75 -7.61 -0.92 80.45
CA TYR A 75 -7.31 -1.90 81.49
C TYR A 75 -7.60 -1.38 82.90
N LEU A 76 -7.19 -0.14 83.22
CA LEU A 76 -7.46 0.46 84.53
C LEU A 76 -8.97 0.58 84.80
N LEU A 77 -9.78 0.89 83.78
CA LEU A 77 -11.23 1.05 83.92
C LEU A 77 -11.99 -0.28 84.02
N SER A 78 -11.59 -1.28 83.22
CA SER A 78 -12.31 -2.55 83.10
C SER A 78 -11.79 -3.65 84.04
N GLY A 79 -10.48 -3.67 84.30
CA GLY A 79 -9.77 -4.77 84.95
C GLY A 79 -9.56 -6.00 84.06
N ASP A 80 -9.99 -5.98 82.80
CA ASP A 80 -9.87 -7.10 81.85
C ASP A 80 -8.59 -6.97 81.01
N GLU A 81 -7.76 -8.01 81.03
CA GLU A 81 -6.46 -8.03 80.33
C GLU A 81 -6.57 -7.84 78.82
N HIS A 82 -7.69 -8.16 78.18
CA HIS A 82 -7.85 -7.94 76.73
C HIS A 82 -7.72 -6.45 76.35
N PHE A 83 -8.01 -5.52 77.27
CA PHE A 83 -7.81 -4.09 77.00
C PHE A 83 -6.33 -3.68 77.00
N LEU A 84 -5.39 -4.53 77.43
CA LEU A 84 -3.94 -4.30 77.32
C LEU A 84 -3.35 -4.67 75.96
N ASP A 85 -4.07 -5.39 75.09
CA ASP A 85 -3.54 -5.81 73.78
C ASP A 85 -2.95 -4.65 72.96
N PRO A 86 -3.61 -3.47 72.85
CA PRO A 86 -3.03 -2.32 72.15
C PRO A 86 -1.75 -1.79 72.81
N TYR A 87 -1.64 -1.88 74.14
CA TYR A 87 -0.46 -1.45 74.90
C TYR A 87 0.74 -2.37 74.65
N GLU A 88 0.54 -3.67 74.72
CA GLU A 88 1.61 -4.66 74.52
C GLU A 88 2.11 -4.66 73.06
N ILE A 89 1.23 -4.42 72.08
CA ILE A 89 1.62 -4.30 70.66
C ILE A 89 2.36 -2.98 70.38
N ALA A 90 1.90 -1.86 70.94
CA ALA A 90 2.46 -0.54 70.65
C ALA A 90 3.81 -0.28 71.36
N LYS A 91 4.04 -0.90 72.52
CA LYS A 91 5.24 -0.69 73.36
C LYS A 91 6.57 -0.96 72.65
N PRO A 92 6.81 -2.10 71.99
CA PRO A 92 8.06 -2.31 71.25
C PRO A 92 8.13 -1.48 69.96
N ARG A 93 6.98 -1.14 69.35
CA ARG A 93 6.92 -0.39 68.10
C ARG A 93 7.26 1.09 68.27
N ILE A 94 6.90 1.70 69.41
CA ILE A 94 7.23 3.10 69.65
C ILE A 94 8.73 3.33 69.79
N ASP A 95 9.46 2.39 70.41
CA ASP A 95 10.91 2.48 70.54
C ASP A 95 11.61 2.42 69.17
N VAL A 96 11.14 1.53 68.29
CA VAL A 96 11.62 1.44 66.90
C VAL A 96 11.30 2.74 66.14
N ALA A 97 10.07 3.24 66.23
CA ALA A 97 9.66 4.46 65.54
C ALA A 97 10.49 5.69 65.97
N LEU A 98 10.79 5.83 67.27
CA LEU A 98 11.62 6.91 67.78
C LEU A 98 13.09 6.78 67.34
N HIS A 99 13.63 5.56 67.26
CA HIS A 99 14.97 5.33 66.73
C HIS A 99 15.05 5.66 65.23
N THR A 100 14.06 5.24 64.44
CA THR A 100 13.97 5.58 63.02
C THR A 100 13.87 7.08 62.80
N LEU A 101 13.09 7.80 63.64
CA LEU A 101 13.03 9.27 63.58
C LEU A 101 14.39 9.92 63.87
N LEU A 102 15.13 9.42 64.88
CA LEU A 102 16.47 9.92 65.18
C LEU A 102 17.46 9.73 64.02
N GLU A 103 17.39 8.60 63.33
CA GLU A 103 18.20 8.35 62.13
C GLU A 103 17.81 9.26 60.96
N LEU A 104 16.51 9.42 60.72
CA LEU A 104 16.02 10.26 59.63
C LEU A 104 16.35 11.73 59.86
N THR A 105 16.30 12.23 61.10
CA THR A 105 16.59 13.66 61.41
C THR A 105 18.05 13.94 61.76
N ALA A 106 18.98 13.03 61.45
CA ALA A 106 20.39 13.20 61.78
C ALA A 106 21.03 14.43 61.08
N ASP A 107 20.42 14.93 60.01
CA ASP A 107 20.78 16.15 59.30
C ASP A 107 20.39 17.43 60.06
N ASN A 108 19.48 17.34 61.03
CA ASN A 108 18.95 18.47 61.79
C ASN A 108 19.22 18.31 63.31
N PRO A 109 20.26 18.98 63.84
CA PRO A 109 20.64 18.88 65.26
C PRO A 109 19.53 19.30 66.23
N VAL A 110 18.66 20.23 65.83
CA VAL A 110 17.56 20.73 66.68
C VAL A 110 16.45 19.68 66.79
N GLN A 111 16.09 19.02 65.69
CA GLN A 111 15.13 17.92 65.68
C GLN A 111 15.66 16.70 66.44
N THR A 112 16.95 16.38 66.24
CA THR A 112 17.60 15.27 66.96
C THR A 112 17.55 15.48 68.48
N ASP A 113 17.79 16.71 68.96
CA ASP A 113 17.71 17.00 70.40
C ASP A 113 16.27 16.89 70.94
N ARG A 114 15.27 17.37 70.18
CA ARG A 114 13.85 17.21 70.52
C ARG A 114 13.43 15.73 70.61
N LEU A 115 13.84 14.91 69.65
CA LEU A 115 13.52 13.48 69.63
C LEU A 115 14.20 12.72 70.76
N ARG A 116 15.42 13.10 71.17
CA ARG A 116 16.06 12.54 72.39
C ARG A 116 15.29 12.88 73.66
N ARG A 117 14.81 14.12 73.79
CA ARG A 117 13.95 14.52 74.92
C ARG A 117 12.64 13.75 74.91
N LEU A 118 12.04 13.57 73.73
CA LEU A 118 10.82 12.80 73.55
C LEU A 118 11.04 11.33 73.94
N GLN A 119 12.15 10.72 73.54
CA GLN A 119 12.53 9.37 73.97
C GLN A 119 12.64 9.26 75.50
N ALA A 120 13.26 10.24 76.16
CA ALA A 120 13.34 10.26 77.62
C ALA A 120 11.95 10.36 78.28
N LEU A 121 11.09 11.25 77.77
CA LEU A 121 9.69 11.39 78.24
C LEU A 121 8.88 10.10 78.02
N GLN A 122 9.09 9.42 76.89
CA GLN A 122 8.41 8.16 76.56
C GLN A 122 8.81 7.05 77.53
N VAL A 123 10.09 6.97 77.91
CA VAL A 123 10.58 6.03 78.93
C VAL A 123 9.99 6.35 80.31
N GLU A 124 9.95 7.62 80.70
CA GLU A 124 9.31 8.03 81.96
C GLU A 124 7.81 7.69 81.98
N TRP A 125 7.11 7.89 80.87
CA TRP A 125 5.70 7.56 80.71
C TRP A 125 5.47 6.04 80.74
N ALA A 126 6.33 5.26 80.09
CA ALA A 126 6.24 3.80 80.10
C ALA A 126 6.41 3.23 81.52
N ASN A 127 7.37 3.76 82.29
CA ASN A 127 7.57 3.40 83.69
C ASN A 127 6.35 3.75 84.56
N TYR A 128 5.75 4.93 84.33
CA TYR A 128 4.51 5.31 84.98
C TYR A 128 3.36 4.36 84.62
N ALA A 129 3.15 4.09 83.33
CA ALA A 129 2.09 3.19 82.85
C ALA A 129 2.23 1.78 83.43
N GLN A 130 3.44 1.22 83.44
CA GLN A 130 3.71 -0.09 84.03
C GLN A 130 3.36 -0.12 85.51
N SER A 131 3.76 0.90 86.28
CA SER A 131 3.42 0.99 87.71
C SER A 131 1.92 1.05 87.97
N MET A 132 1.13 1.67 87.07
CA MET A 132 -0.32 1.71 87.19
C MET A 132 -0.96 0.35 86.87
N ILE A 133 -0.47 -0.34 85.84
CA ILE A 133 -0.89 -1.69 85.47
C ILE A 133 -0.62 -2.66 86.64
N ASP A 134 0.57 -2.58 87.24
CA ASP A 134 0.96 -3.43 88.38
C ASP A 134 0.13 -3.14 89.65
N LEU A 135 -0.20 -1.87 89.91
CA LEU A 135 -1.11 -1.48 91.00
C LEU A 135 -2.52 -2.03 90.80
N GLN A 136 -3.04 -1.98 89.57
CA GLN A 136 -4.34 -2.55 89.23
C GLN A 136 -4.34 -4.09 89.33
N ARG A 137 -3.26 -4.76 88.94
CA ARG A 137 -3.10 -6.23 89.09
C ARG A 137 -3.01 -6.69 90.54
N SER A 138 -2.40 -5.91 91.43
CA SER A 138 -2.06 -6.34 92.80
C SER A 138 -3.07 -5.94 93.88
N SER A 139 -3.59 -4.71 93.83
CA SER A 139 -4.41 -4.16 94.93
C SER A 139 -5.68 -3.41 94.48
N GLY A 140 -5.76 -3.00 93.21
CA GLY A 140 -6.88 -2.22 92.67
C GLY A 140 -6.91 -0.74 93.10
N ASP A 141 -5.93 -0.28 93.88
CA ASP A 141 -5.87 1.10 94.42
C ASP A 141 -5.01 2.05 93.56
N TYR A 142 -5.33 2.16 92.27
CA TYR A 142 -4.63 3.06 91.34
C TYR A 142 -5.22 4.49 91.32
N ARG A 143 -6.42 4.69 91.88
CA ARG A 143 -7.20 5.94 91.75
C ARG A 143 -6.50 7.15 92.36
N GLY A 144 -5.78 6.97 93.48
CA GLY A 144 -4.99 8.04 94.10
C GLY A 144 -3.84 8.52 93.22
N ALA A 145 -3.11 7.59 92.60
CA ALA A 145 -1.99 7.89 91.72
C ALA A 145 -2.42 8.54 90.39
N VAL A 146 -3.58 8.14 89.84
CA VAL A 146 -4.15 8.79 88.64
C VAL A 146 -4.65 10.20 88.95
N LYS A 147 -5.30 10.43 90.11
CA LYS A 147 -5.74 11.77 90.55
C LYS A 147 -4.60 12.78 90.71
N ALA A 148 -3.37 12.32 90.98
CA ALA A 148 -2.19 13.18 91.04
C ALA A 148 -1.80 13.79 89.67
N GLY A 149 -2.41 13.32 88.58
CA GLY A 149 -2.30 13.92 87.24
C GLY A 149 -0.91 13.82 86.61
N ARG A 150 -0.06 12.89 87.06
CA ARG A 150 1.30 12.69 86.52
C ARG A 150 1.27 12.16 85.09
N GLY A 151 0.46 11.12 84.82
CA GLY A 151 0.32 10.55 83.48
C GLY A 151 -0.16 11.58 82.44
N LYS A 152 -1.17 12.38 82.81
CA LYS A 152 -1.68 13.46 81.95
C LYS A 152 -0.59 14.48 81.60
N ARG A 153 0.20 14.93 82.58
CA ARG A 153 1.30 15.89 82.34
C ARG A 153 2.34 15.33 81.35
N LEU A 154 2.75 14.07 81.54
CA LEU A 154 3.69 13.40 80.64
C LEU A 154 3.11 13.26 79.22
N THR A 155 1.85 12.84 79.08
CA THR A 155 1.18 12.72 77.78
C THR A 155 1.03 14.07 77.08
N ASP A 156 0.62 15.12 77.80
CA ASP A 156 0.48 16.47 77.25
C ASP A 156 1.85 17.01 76.78
N GLU A 157 2.93 16.72 77.52
CA GLU A 157 4.29 17.10 77.15
C GLU A 157 4.83 16.32 75.94
N ILE A 158 4.59 15.00 75.87
CA ILE A 158 4.94 14.15 74.72
C ILE A 158 4.19 14.63 73.47
N ARG A 159 2.88 14.90 73.58
CA ARG A 159 2.07 15.40 72.45
C ARG A 159 2.61 16.72 71.94
N LYS A 160 2.94 17.65 72.84
CA LYS A 160 3.55 18.94 72.48
C LYS A 160 4.88 18.76 71.76
N GLN A 161 5.74 17.85 72.23
CA GLN A 161 7.01 17.58 71.54
C GLN A 161 6.82 16.99 70.13
N PHE A 162 5.84 16.11 69.92
CA PHE A 162 5.50 15.63 68.58
C PHE A 162 4.94 16.73 67.68
N GLU A 163 4.04 17.58 68.20
CA GLU A 163 3.51 18.75 67.46
C GLU A 163 4.66 19.67 67.01
N ASP A 164 5.58 20.00 67.91
CA ASP A 164 6.75 20.83 67.63
C ASP A 164 7.66 20.21 66.53
N VAL A 165 7.84 18.88 66.53
CA VAL A 165 8.62 18.15 65.50
C VAL A 165 7.93 18.20 64.14
N ILE A 166 6.61 17.92 64.12
CA ILE A 166 5.81 17.89 62.88
C ILE A 166 5.69 19.28 62.27
N GLU A 167 5.45 20.32 63.08
CA GLU A 167 5.37 21.72 62.61
C GLU A 167 6.68 22.15 61.95
N THR A 168 7.81 21.81 62.56
CA THR A 168 9.14 22.15 62.03
C THR A 168 9.39 21.48 60.67
N GLU A 169 9.03 20.20 60.51
CA GLU A 169 9.12 19.52 59.22
C GLU A 169 8.13 20.06 58.18
N GLN A 170 6.92 20.44 58.57
CA GLN A 170 5.96 21.05 57.65
C GLN A 170 6.46 22.39 57.09
N VAL A 171 7.10 23.21 57.93
CA VAL A 171 7.74 24.46 57.49
C VAL A 171 8.90 24.16 56.54
N LEU A 172 9.78 23.21 56.88
CA LEU A 172 10.89 22.78 56.01
C LEU A 172 10.38 22.26 54.66
N ARG A 173 9.29 21.49 54.65
CA ARG A 173 8.64 21.00 53.44
C ARG A 173 8.18 22.14 52.54
N ALA A 174 7.51 23.14 53.11
CA ALA A 174 7.01 24.30 52.36
C ALA A 174 8.17 25.09 51.72
N THR A 175 9.24 25.35 52.49
CA THR A 175 10.43 26.03 51.99
C THR A 175 11.13 25.22 50.89
N ARG A 176 11.39 23.92 51.12
CA ARG A 176 12.03 23.02 50.14
C ARG A 176 11.21 22.92 48.85
N ASN A 177 9.88 22.86 48.94
CA ASN A 177 9.01 22.80 47.77
C ASN A 177 9.01 24.12 46.96
N GLU A 178 9.07 25.26 47.64
CA GLU A 178 9.22 26.55 46.97
C GLU A 178 10.59 26.70 46.27
N ASP A 179 11.65 26.22 46.92
CA ASP A 179 13.00 26.15 46.33
C ASP A 179 13.04 25.21 45.12
N VAL A 180 12.41 24.04 45.17
CA VAL A 180 12.23 23.14 44.01
C VAL A 180 11.53 23.88 42.88
N ARG A 181 10.39 24.53 43.14
CA ARG A 181 9.62 25.23 42.11
C ARG A 181 10.45 26.35 41.47
N ARG A 182 11.13 27.16 42.28
CA ARG A 182 11.97 28.26 41.80
C ARG A 182 13.14 27.73 40.96
N THR A 183 13.82 26.71 41.45
CA THR A 183 14.94 26.08 40.76
C THR A 183 14.50 25.48 39.43
N THR A 184 13.35 24.79 39.40
CA THR A 184 12.74 24.22 38.19
C THR A 184 12.47 25.31 37.15
N ILE A 185 11.87 26.43 37.54
CA ILE A 185 11.57 27.55 36.62
C ILE A 185 12.86 28.12 36.03
N TRP A 186 13.89 28.38 36.85
CA TRP A 186 15.17 28.90 36.37
C TRP A 186 15.88 27.90 35.45
N SER A 187 15.89 26.62 35.80
CA SER A 187 16.44 25.53 35.00
C SER A 187 15.78 25.42 33.63
N ILE A 188 14.45 25.46 33.56
CA ILE A 188 13.71 25.44 32.30
C ILE A 188 14.00 26.69 31.47
N THR A 189 13.99 27.87 32.12
CA THR A 189 14.25 29.15 31.44
C THR A 189 15.64 29.19 30.82
N LEU A 190 16.66 28.74 31.56
CA LEU A 190 18.05 28.69 31.09
C LEU A 190 18.21 27.73 29.90
N TYR A 191 17.57 26.56 29.95
CA TYR A 191 17.53 25.61 28.84
C TYR A 191 16.87 26.18 27.59
N LEU A 192 15.75 26.89 27.77
CA LEU A 192 15.00 27.50 26.68
C LEU A 192 15.81 28.63 25.99
N ILE A 193 16.50 29.47 26.77
CA ILE A 193 17.43 30.48 26.26
C ILE A 193 18.59 29.83 25.49
N PHE A 194 19.16 28.73 26.02
CA PHE A 194 20.23 27.99 25.35
C PHE A 194 19.78 27.43 23.99
N ILE A 195 18.60 26.79 23.92
CA ILE A 195 18.03 26.28 22.66
C ILE A 195 17.78 27.42 21.67
N VAL A 196 17.15 28.50 22.11
CA VAL A 196 16.83 29.64 21.23
C VAL A 196 18.10 30.29 20.70
N GLY A 197 19.12 30.45 21.56
CA GLY A 197 20.42 31.00 21.16
C GLY A 197 21.11 30.15 20.09
N ILE A 198 21.14 28.83 20.27
CA ILE A 198 21.76 27.94 19.28
C ILE A 198 20.94 27.86 17.99
N SER A 199 19.61 27.79 18.10
CA SER A 199 18.72 27.76 16.94
C SER A 199 18.85 29.04 16.11
N GLY A 200 18.95 30.19 16.77
CA GLY A 200 19.20 31.48 16.12
C GLY A 200 20.56 31.53 15.43
N LEU A 201 21.61 30.98 16.04
CA LEU A 201 22.94 30.89 15.44
C LEU A 201 22.96 29.98 14.19
N LEU A 202 22.32 28.81 14.27
CA LEU A 202 22.18 27.89 13.15
C LEU A 202 21.37 28.52 12.01
N ALA A 203 20.26 29.19 12.33
CA ALA A 203 19.45 29.90 11.34
C ALA A 203 20.23 31.05 10.67
N TYR A 204 21.06 31.77 11.43
CA TYR A 204 21.92 32.82 10.88
C TYR A 204 22.97 32.25 9.91
N ILE A 205 23.62 31.15 10.27
CA ILE A 205 24.61 30.47 9.40
C ILE A 205 23.92 29.91 8.15
N GLY A 206 22.79 29.22 8.31
CA GLY A 206 22.03 28.65 7.20
C GLY A 206 21.52 29.71 6.23
N ARG A 207 21.00 30.84 6.74
CA ARG A 207 20.61 31.98 5.90
C ARG A 207 21.79 32.55 5.12
N ARG A 208 22.95 32.70 5.76
CA ARG A 208 24.16 33.21 5.10
C ARG A 208 24.60 32.28 3.96
N ASP A 209 24.58 30.98 4.18
CA ASP A 209 24.97 30.00 3.16
C ASP A 209 23.96 29.92 2.01
N LEU A 210 22.66 29.99 2.29
CA LEU A 210 21.61 30.01 1.26
C LEU A 210 21.68 31.26 0.39
N VAL A 211 21.92 32.43 0.98
CA VAL A 211 22.06 33.68 0.22
C VAL A 211 23.27 33.62 -0.71
N ASN A 212 24.41 33.10 -0.23
CA ASN A 212 25.60 32.95 -1.07
C ASN A 212 25.38 31.95 -2.22
N LEU A 213 24.71 30.82 -1.94
CA LEU A 213 24.38 29.84 -2.97
C LEU A 213 23.42 30.42 -4.01
N SER A 214 22.43 31.19 -3.57
CA SER A 214 21.47 31.86 -4.45
C SER A 214 22.14 32.87 -5.38
N THR A 215 23.10 33.66 -4.88
CA THR A 215 23.84 34.61 -5.72
C THR A 215 24.71 33.90 -6.76
N ASP A 216 25.36 32.79 -6.39
CA ASP A 216 26.20 32.01 -7.30
C ASP A 216 25.37 31.31 -8.40
N TYR A 217 24.20 30.76 -8.05
CA TYR A 217 23.28 30.16 -9.02
C TYR A 217 22.70 31.20 -9.98
N SER A 218 22.29 32.36 -9.47
CA SER A 218 21.79 33.46 -10.30
C SER A 218 22.80 33.91 -11.34
N ALA A 219 24.08 34.02 -10.96
CA ALA A 219 25.16 34.39 -11.87
C ALA A 219 25.41 33.32 -12.95
N ASN A 220 25.37 32.04 -12.58
CA ASN A 220 25.51 30.94 -13.54
C ASN A 220 24.33 30.83 -14.51
N LEU A 221 23.10 31.07 -14.04
CA LEU A 221 21.90 31.07 -14.88
C LEU A 221 21.97 32.19 -15.93
N ALA A 222 22.39 33.40 -15.52
CA ALA A 222 22.59 34.52 -16.44
C ALA A 222 23.68 34.22 -17.48
N ALA A 223 24.77 33.54 -17.09
CA ALA A 223 25.81 33.12 -18.02
C ALA A 223 25.34 32.04 -19.00
N GLN A 224 24.46 31.13 -18.58
CA GLN A 224 23.82 30.15 -19.46
C GLN A 224 22.82 30.79 -20.44
N GLN A 225 22.01 31.74 -19.99
CA GLN A 225 21.11 32.47 -20.88
C GLN A 225 21.88 33.22 -21.96
N ALA A 226 22.95 33.93 -21.59
CA ALA A 226 23.80 34.63 -22.55
C ALA A 226 24.52 33.70 -23.53
N SER A 227 24.83 32.45 -23.14
CA SER A 227 25.43 31.46 -24.05
C SER A 227 24.38 30.82 -24.97
N ALA A 228 23.16 30.60 -24.48
CA ALA A 228 22.03 30.11 -25.26
C ALA A 228 21.63 31.10 -26.36
N GLU A 229 21.52 32.40 -26.05
CA GLU A 229 21.23 33.46 -27.04
C GLU A 229 22.28 33.53 -28.15
N ARG A 230 23.57 33.34 -27.81
CA ARG A 230 24.65 33.27 -28.81
C ARG A 230 24.54 32.05 -29.72
N LEU A 231 24.22 30.89 -29.14
CA LEU A 231 24.01 29.64 -29.89
C LEU A 231 22.81 29.76 -30.83
N GLU A 232 21.72 30.37 -30.38
CA GLU A 232 20.52 30.62 -31.19
C GLU A 232 20.81 31.56 -32.37
N LYS A 233 21.53 32.67 -32.14
CA LYS A 233 21.98 33.57 -33.22
C LYS A 233 22.83 32.84 -34.26
N GLN A 234 23.77 31.99 -33.84
CA GLN A 234 24.61 31.19 -34.75
C GLN A 234 23.81 30.14 -35.53
N ALA A 235 22.84 29.48 -34.88
CA ALA A 235 21.97 28.51 -35.53
C ALA A 235 21.10 29.18 -36.62
N TRP A 236 20.53 30.35 -36.33
CA TRP A 236 19.73 31.11 -37.28
C TRP A 236 20.52 31.51 -38.54
N LEU A 237 21.78 31.94 -38.39
CA LEU A 237 22.65 32.27 -39.53
C LEU A 237 22.97 31.04 -40.40
N ARG A 238 23.32 29.90 -39.77
CA ARG A 238 23.63 28.65 -40.49
C ARG A 238 22.41 28.07 -41.22
N ASN A 239 21.24 28.13 -40.61
CA ASN A 239 20.00 27.68 -41.23
C ASN A 239 19.66 28.52 -42.46
N GLY A 240 19.82 29.85 -42.39
CA GLY A 240 19.60 30.74 -43.54
C GLY A 240 20.55 30.43 -44.71
N GLN A 241 21.83 30.19 -44.42
CA GLN A 241 22.81 29.79 -45.45
C GLN A 241 22.42 28.46 -46.13
N THR A 242 21.94 27.49 -45.35
CA THR A 242 21.54 26.16 -45.84
C THR A 242 20.28 26.25 -46.72
N GLN A 243 19.25 26.97 -46.28
CA GLN A 243 18.00 27.12 -47.04
C GLN A 243 18.22 27.84 -48.36
N LEU A 244 19.07 28.88 -48.40
CA LEU A 244 19.42 29.53 -49.66
C LEU A 244 20.12 28.56 -50.61
N ALA A 245 21.07 27.77 -50.11
CA ALA A 245 21.80 26.80 -50.93
C ALA A 245 20.85 25.78 -51.57
N GLU A 246 19.82 25.32 -50.85
CA GLU A 246 18.78 24.44 -51.39
C GLU A 246 17.94 25.11 -52.49
N GLN A 247 17.56 26.38 -52.35
CA GLN A 247 16.73 27.09 -53.35
C GLN A 247 17.49 27.48 -54.63
N VAL A 248 18.81 27.54 -54.53
CA VAL A 248 19.72 27.92 -55.62
C VAL A 248 20.33 26.69 -56.33
N LEU A 249 20.12 25.49 -55.76
CA LEU A 249 20.58 24.21 -56.31
C LEU A 249 19.81 23.86 -57.60
N GLY A 250 20.53 23.64 -58.70
CA GLY A 250 19.97 23.17 -59.98
C GLY A 250 20.43 23.97 -61.21
N GLN A 251 19.95 23.57 -62.40
CA GLN A 251 20.22 24.26 -63.67
C GLN A 251 19.21 25.41 -63.91
N LEU A 252 19.23 26.42 -63.03
CA LEU A 252 18.30 27.56 -63.11
C LEU A 252 18.80 28.61 -64.12
N THR A 253 17.85 29.24 -64.84
CA THR A 253 18.09 30.44 -65.67
C THR A 253 18.30 31.66 -64.78
N LEU A 254 18.96 32.70 -65.30
CA LEU A 254 19.33 33.88 -64.51
C LEU A 254 18.12 34.59 -63.86
N ASN A 255 16.98 34.67 -64.57
CA ASN A 255 15.75 35.26 -64.04
C ASN A 255 15.10 34.40 -62.95
N LEU A 256 15.07 33.08 -63.13
CA LEU A 256 14.46 32.15 -62.16
C LEU A 256 15.33 32.06 -60.90
N LEU A 257 16.66 31.99 -61.08
CA LEU A 257 17.63 32.08 -60.01
C LEU A 257 17.45 33.39 -59.22
N GLY A 258 17.34 34.52 -59.93
CA GLY A 258 17.12 35.82 -59.31
C GLY A 258 15.81 35.86 -58.50
N ARG A 259 14.71 35.34 -59.06
CA ARG A 259 13.43 35.24 -58.34
C ARG A 259 13.52 34.36 -57.09
N ASN A 260 14.17 33.20 -57.15
CA ASN A 260 14.35 32.32 -56.00
C ASN A 260 15.16 33.00 -54.89
N ILE A 261 16.26 33.69 -55.25
CA ILE A 261 17.07 34.45 -54.28
C ILE A 261 16.24 35.56 -53.62
N LEU A 262 15.47 36.34 -54.42
CA LEU A 262 14.63 37.40 -53.89
C LEU A 262 13.48 36.84 -53.03
N GLN A 263 12.91 35.69 -53.40
CA GLN A 263 11.88 35.00 -52.62
C GLN A 263 12.43 34.47 -51.29
N PHE A 264 13.64 33.91 -51.28
CA PHE A 264 14.32 33.55 -50.03
C PHE A 264 14.48 34.78 -49.13
N CYS A 265 14.98 35.90 -49.66
CA CYS A 265 15.12 37.14 -48.89
C CYS A 265 13.76 37.64 -48.38
N ALA A 266 12.71 37.55 -49.18
CA ALA A 266 11.37 37.93 -48.75
C ALA A 266 10.84 37.03 -47.61
N GLN A 267 11.02 35.71 -47.71
CA GLN A 267 10.50 34.76 -46.72
C GLN A 267 11.34 34.71 -45.43
N TYR A 268 12.67 34.72 -45.55
CA TYR A 268 13.58 34.54 -44.42
C TYR A 268 13.97 35.84 -43.72
N LEU A 269 14.13 36.94 -44.48
CA LEU A 269 14.46 38.27 -43.93
C LEU A 269 13.22 39.18 -43.81
N GLY A 270 12.08 38.82 -44.43
CA GLY A 270 10.87 39.64 -44.39
C GLY A 270 10.96 40.88 -45.28
N THR A 271 11.70 40.81 -46.39
CA THR A 271 11.79 41.90 -47.35
C THR A 271 10.45 42.12 -48.06
N ALA A 272 10.01 43.37 -48.15
CA ALA A 272 8.71 43.73 -48.75
C ALA A 272 8.83 44.10 -50.23
N VAL A 273 9.96 44.66 -50.63
CA VAL A 273 10.28 44.99 -52.03
C VAL A 273 11.75 44.70 -52.30
N ALA A 274 12.09 44.09 -53.42
CA ALA A 274 13.48 43.75 -53.74
C ALA A 274 13.76 43.73 -55.24
N ALA A 275 15.02 43.99 -55.60
CA ALA A 275 15.52 43.88 -56.96
C ALA A 275 16.91 43.25 -56.99
N LEU A 276 17.18 42.44 -58.02
CA LEU A 276 18.49 41.89 -58.30
C LEU A 276 19.00 42.46 -59.62
N TYR A 277 20.21 43.01 -59.59
CA TYR A 277 20.92 43.55 -60.73
C TYR A 277 22.17 42.71 -61.02
N VAL A 278 22.40 42.34 -62.28
CA VAL A 278 23.56 41.55 -62.70
C VAL A 278 24.41 42.37 -63.66
N ARG A 279 25.73 42.26 -63.53
CA ARG A 279 26.70 42.99 -64.36
C ARG A 279 26.81 42.37 -65.74
N GLU A 280 26.59 43.18 -66.77
CA GLU A 280 26.76 42.85 -68.18
C GLU A 280 28.22 43.03 -68.64
N GLU A 281 28.60 42.44 -69.78
CA GLU A 281 29.98 42.44 -70.30
C GLU A 281 30.54 43.85 -70.55
N HIS A 282 29.67 44.82 -70.87
CA HIS A 282 30.05 46.22 -71.10
C HIS A 282 30.15 47.06 -69.80
N GLY A 283 30.01 46.41 -68.63
CA GLY A 283 30.21 47.04 -67.32
C GLY A 283 28.95 47.62 -66.67
N GLY A 284 27.84 47.73 -67.40
CA GLY A 284 26.53 48.17 -66.86
C GLY A 284 25.85 47.10 -66.00
N LEU A 285 24.90 47.52 -65.18
CA LEU A 285 24.07 46.65 -64.33
C LEU A 285 22.65 46.58 -64.91
N LYS A 286 22.17 45.37 -65.17
CA LYS A 286 20.80 45.14 -65.64
C LYS A 286 19.97 44.45 -64.57
N ARG A 287 18.76 44.95 -64.34
CA ARG A 287 17.79 44.30 -63.44
C ARG A 287 17.31 42.99 -64.05
N VAL A 288 17.49 41.88 -63.35
CA VAL A 288 17.11 40.52 -63.81
C VAL A 288 15.95 39.92 -63.03
N ALA A 289 15.70 40.41 -61.81
CA ALA A 289 14.56 39.98 -61.01
C ALA A 289 14.06 41.11 -60.10
N THR A 290 12.77 41.05 -59.79
CA THR A 290 12.01 41.99 -58.95
C THR A 290 11.10 41.18 -58.02
N TYR A 291 10.80 41.75 -56.86
CA TYR A 291 9.84 41.21 -55.89
C TYR A 291 9.09 42.37 -55.23
N GLY A 292 7.76 42.31 -55.16
CA GLY A 292 6.94 43.35 -54.50
C GLY A 292 6.83 44.69 -55.25
N PHE A 293 7.15 44.72 -56.56
CA PHE A 293 7.05 45.91 -57.42
C PHE A 293 5.61 46.15 -57.89
N SER A 294 5.26 47.41 -58.16
CA SER A 294 4.03 47.72 -58.91
C SER A 294 4.22 47.47 -60.41
N ARG A 295 3.13 47.27 -61.15
CA ARG A 295 3.16 47.02 -62.59
C ARG A 295 3.83 48.16 -63.38
N GLU A 296 3.56 49.41 -63.01
CA GLU A 296 4.18 50.60 -63.61
C GLU A 296 5.70 50.67 -63.34
N GLN A 297 6.16 50.19 -62.17
CA GLN A 297 7.58 50.19 -61.79
C GLN A 297 8.35 49.03 -62.42
N GLU A 298 7.69 47.89 -62.63
CA GLU A 298 8.29 46.73 -63.27
C GLU A 298 8.56 46.99 -64.76
N GLU A 299 7.69 47.76 -65.43
CA GLU A 299 7.82 48.16 -66.85
C GLU A 299 8.94 49.18 -67.12
N LEU A 300 9.40 49.91 -66.10
CA LEU A 300 10.61 50.74 -66.16
C LEU A 300 11.86 49.84 -66.16
N ASN A 301 12.20 49.29 -67.34
CA ASN A 301 13.45 48.55 -67.53
C ASN A 301 14.66 49.44 -67.22
N GLN A 302 15.25 49.24 -66.05
CA GLN A 302 16.41 50.00 -65.61
C GLN A 302 17.70 49.24 -65.93
N THR A 303 18.48 49.81 -66.85
CA THR A 303 19.90 49.55 -66.99
C THR A 303 20.63 50.70 -66.30
N ILE A 304 21.43 50.38 -65.29
CA ILE A 304 22.18 51.36 -64.50
C ILE A 304 23.62 51.35 -65.02
N TYR A 305 24.15 52.51 -65.40
CA TYR A 305 25.54 52.61 -65.85
C TYR A 305 26.50 52.55 -64.65
N SER A 306 27.76 52.16 -64.88
CA SER A 306 28.74 52.02 -63.79
C SER A 306 28.90 53.32 -63.01
N GLY A 307 28.77 53.26 -61.68
CA GLY A 307 28.85 54.42 -60.78
C GLY A 307 27.58 55.27 -60.67
N GLU A 308 26.49 54.90 -61.37
CA GLU A 308 25.22 55.63 -61.32
C GLU A 308 24.33 55.15 -60.16
N GLY A 309 23.90 56.08 -59.30
CA GLY A 309 23.02 55.80 -58.17
C GLY A 309 23.65 54.92 -57.07
N ILE A 310 22.86 54.59 -56.05
CA ILE A 310 23.35 53.82 -54.89
C ILE A 310 23.72 52.40 -55.30
N VAL A 311 22.96 51.77 -56.19
CA VAL A 311 23.24 50.43 -56.73
C VAL A 311 24.56 50.42 -57.51
N GLY A 312 24.81 51.41 -58.38
CA GLY A 312 26.07 51.52 -59.11
C GLY A 312 27.27 51.81 -58.20
N GLN A 313 27.08 52.63 -57.17
CA GLN A 313 28.12 52.94 -56.18
C GLN A 313 28.48 51.73 -55.32
N VAL A 314 27.50 50.91 -54.91
CA VAL A 314 27.75 49.62 -54.22
C VAL A 314 28.53 48.66 -55.12
N ALA A 315 28.19 48.62 -56.41
CA ALA A 315 28.87 47.78 -57.37
C ALA A 315 30.33 48.16 -57.60
N GLU A 316 30.68 49.44 -57.48
CA GLU A 316 32.04 49.97 -57.66
C GLU A 316 32.87 49.89 -56.38
N GLN A 317 32.27 50.19 -55.23
CA GLN A 317 32.96 50.20 -53.94
C GLN A 317 33.05 48.81 -53.30
N ALA A 318 32.35 47.81 -53.86
CA ALA A 318 32.24 46.44 -53.31
C ALA A 318 31.87 46.42 -51.82
N ARG A 319 31.02 47.37 -51.40
CA ARG A 319 30.63 47.58 -50.00
C ARG A 319 29.12 47.69 -49.88
N LEU A 320 28.56 46.97 -48.92
CA LEU A 320 27.15 47.05 -48.56
C LEU A 320 26.80 48.45 -48.02
N ILE A 321 25.66 48.98 -48.45
CA ILE A 321 25.11 50.27 -48.01
C ILE A 321 23.75 50.07 -47.35
N ARG A 322 23.59 50.65 -46.15
CA ARG A 322 22.35 50.64 -45.35
C ARG A 322 21.77 52.04 -45.30
N LEU A 323 20.46 52.15 -45.53
CA LEU A 323 19.68 53.38 -45.44
C LEU A 323 18.56 53.17 -44.41
N ASP A 324 18.62 53.89 -43.29
CA ASP A 324 17.70 53.71 -42.16
C ASP A 324 16.42 54.57 -42.22
N SER A 325 16.41 55.58 -43.08
CA SER A 325 15.24 56.45 -43.33
C SER A 325 15.30 56.93 -44.77
N VAL A 326 14.34 56.52 -45.59
CA VAL A 326 14.35 56.78 -47.02
C VAL A 326 13.36 57.89 -47.39
N PRO A 327 13.69 58.84 -48.30
CA PRO A 327 12.79 59.94 -48.66
C PRO A 327 11.45 59.48 -49.23
N ALA A 328 10.42 60.34 -49.17
CA ALA A 328 9.06 60.03 -49.61
C ALA A 328 8.92 59.71 -51.12
N ASP A 329 9.93 60.07 -51.91
CA ASP A 329 10.00 59.84 -53.35
C ASP A 329 10.81 58.57 -53.72
N TYR A 330 11.19 57.74 -52.72
CA TYR A 330 11.82 56.44 -52.96
C TYR A 330 10.81 55.37 -53.41
N PHE A 331 11.30 54.18 -53.77
CA PHE A 331 10.47 53.06 -54.23
C PHE A 331 9.29 52.75 -53.28
N LYS A 332 8.08 52.59 -53.84
CA LYS A 332 6.84 52.32 -53.08
C LYS A 332 6.52 50.82 -53.06
N VAL A 333 6.32 50.26 -51.87
CA VAL A 333 5.78 48.91 -51.68
C VAL A 333 4.29 48.95 -52.02
N SER A 334 3.86 48.13 -52.97
CA SER A 334 2.46 48.09 -53.41
C SER A 334 1.78 46.82 -52.91
N SER A 335 0.62 46.99 -52.25
CA SER A 335 -0.27 45.91 -51.81
C SER A 335 -1.67 46.15 -52.39
N GLY A 336 -2.47 45.09 -52.52
CA GLY A 336 -3.88 45.19 -52.93
C GLY A 336 -4.73 46.07 -51.99
N LEU A 337 -4.23 46.35 -50.78
CA LEU A 337 -4.87 47.19 -49.77
C LEU A 337 -4.31 48.63 -49.69
N GLY A 338 -3.21 48.94 -50.40
CA GLY A 338 -2.59 50.27 -50.38
C GLY A 338 -1.10 50.28 -50.77
N ALA A 339 -0.52 51.47 -50.88
CA ALA A 339 0.91 51.65 -51.14
C ALA A 339 1.62 52.31 -49.94
N GLY A 340 2.80 51.82 -49.58
CA GLY A 340 3.60 52.31 -48.44
C GLY A 340 5.07 52.50 -48.80
N LEU A 341 5.79 53.28 -48.00
CA LEU A 341 7.23 53.51 -48.16
C LEU A 341 8.03 52.51 -47.32
N PRO A 342 9.16 51.96 -47.82
CA PRO A 342 10.06 51.16 -47.01
C PRO A 342 10.65 52.03 -45.90
N HIS A 343 10.73 51.47 -44.70
CA HIS A 343 11.35 52.12 -43.56
C HIS A 343 12.86 52.11 -43.69
N SER A 344 13.43 50.97 -44.12
CA SER A 344 14.87 50.83 -44.33
C SER A 344 15.18 50.06 -45.61
N VAL A 345 16.34 50.35 -46.21
CA VAL A 345 16.81 49.74 -47.45
C VAL A 345 18.24 49.28 -47.28
N LEU A 346 18.54 48.10 -47.83
CA LEU A 346 19.84 47.46 -47.80
C LEU A 346 20.27 47.12 -49.23
N VAL A 347 21.45 47.58 -49.62
CA VAL A 347 22.01 47.34 -50.95
C VAL A 347 23.33 46.58 -50.79
N VAL A 348 23.38 45.37 -51.33
CA VAL A 348 24.44 44.38 -51.05
C VAL A 348 25.11 43.96 -52.36
N PRO A 349 26.44 44.07 -52.49
CA PRO A 349 27.15 43.56 -53.66
C PRO A 349 27.28 42.04 -53.59
N THR A 350 27.20 41.37 -54.73
CA THR A 350 27.52 39.94 -54.86
C THR A 350 28.78 39.79 -55.68
N SER A 351 29.67 38.90 -55.25
CA SER A 351 30.97 38.69 -55.91
C SER A 351 31.29 37.21 -56.08
N ASP A 352 32.08 36.94 -57.11
CA ASP A 352 32.73 35.65 -57.36
C ASP A 352 34.22 35.94 -57.56
N ASP A 353 35.10 35.23 -56.84
CA ASP A 353 36.56 35.48 -56.83
C ASP A 353 36.94 36.99 -56.74
N ASP A 354 36.40 37.69 -55.74
CA ASP A 354 36.59 39.14 -55.48
C ASP A 354 36.14 40.09 -56.61
N ARG A 355 35.41 39.60 -57.62
CA ARG A 355 34.82 40.43 -58.68
C ARG A 355 33.32 40.57 -58.47
N VAL A 356 32.85 41.82 -58.32
CA VAL A 356 31.42 42.11 -58.18
C VAL A 356 30.68 41.81 -59.49
N ASN A 357 29.85 40.77 -59.48
CA ASN A 357 29.07 40.33 -60.64
C ASN A 357 27.58 40.66 -60.52
N GLY A 358 27.10 41.13 -59.36
CA GLY A 358 25.74 41.60 -59.17
C GLY A 358 25.57 42.48 -57.94
N VAL A 359 24.37 43.04 -57.79
CA VAL A 359 23.94 43.83 -56.64
C VAL A 359 22.49 43.51 -56.30
N ILE A 360 22.20 43.29 -55.02
CA ILE A 360 20.86 43.05 -54.49
C ILE A 360 20.42 44.30 -53.74
N GLU A 361 19.22 44.78 -54.05
CA GLU A 361 18.58 45.88 -53.33
C GLU A 361 17.32 45.36 -52.62
N LEU A 362 17.24 45.55 -51.30
CA LEU A 362 16.20 45.02 -50.42
C LEU A 362 15.57 46.13 -49.60
N GLY A 363 14.25 46.29 -49.68
CA GLY A 363 13.46 47.25 -48.90
C GLY A 363 12.58 46.57 -47.84
N PHE A 364 12.65 47.08 -46.61
CA PHE A 364 11.97 46.53 -45.43
C PHE A 364 10.97 47.55 -44.86
N LEU A 365 9.79 47.06 -44.45
CA LEU A 365 8.80 47.86 -43.72
C LEU A 365 9.12 48.01 -42.21
N ARG A 366 10.24 47.42 -41.77
CA ARG A 366 10.75 47.43 -40.40
C ARG A 366 12.18 47.97 -40.37
N PRO A 367 12.69 48.44 -39.22
CA PRO A 367 14.12 48.71 -39.06
C PRO A 367 14.96 47.42 -39.19
N LEU A 368 16.16 47.58 -39.75
CA LEU A 368 17.14 46.51 -39.92
C LEU A 368 17.88 46.22 -38.61
N SER A 369 18.00 44.94 -38.28
CA SER A 369 18.77 44.43 -37.15
C SER A 369 20.17 43.97 -37.60
N GLU A 370 21.14 43.90 -36.68
CA GLU A 370 22.51 43.47 -37.01
C GLU A 370 22.56 42.04 -37.61
N ARG A 371 21.69 41.13 -37.14
CA ARG A 371 21.61 39.77 -37.69
C ARG A 371 21.18 39.74 -39.17
N ASP A 372 20.36 40.71 -39.62
CA ASP A 372 19.90 40.77 -41.02
C ASP A 372 21.08 41.09 -41.95
N ILE A 373 21.98 41.97 -41.50
CA ILE A 373 23.18 42.37 -42.23
C ILE A 373 24.20 41.24 -42.24
N GLU A 374 24.47 40.64 -41.08
CA GLU A 374 25.41 39.52 -40.96
C GLU A 374 25.02 38.34 -41.86
N LEU A 375 23.72 38.02 -41.97
CA LEU A 375 23.27 36.95 -42.87
C LEU A 375 23.54 37.29 -44.33
N LEU A 376 23.24 38.52 -44.75
CA LEU A 376 23.42 38.96 -46.13
C LEU A 376 24.89 39.00 -46.55
N GLU A 377 25.77 39.47 -45.66
CA GLU A 377 27.23 39.41 -45.88
C GLU A 377 27.72 37.96 -46.01
N LEU A 378 27.18 37.04 -45.19
CA LEU A 378 27.54 35.62 -45.24
C LEU A 378 27.10 34.93 -46.54
N ILE A 379 25.93 35.27 -47.08
CA ILE A 379 25.37 34.62 -48.28
C ILE A 379 25.68 35.34 -49.60
N ALA A 380 26.14 36.58 -49.57
CA ALA A 380 26.43 37.38 -50.78
C ALA A 380 27.43 36.69 -51.73
N GLY A 381 28.45 36.03 -51.19
CA GLY A 381 29.40 35.24 -51.99
C GLY A 381 28.75 34.03 -52.66
N ASN A 382 27.93 33.26 -51.93
CA ASN A 382 27.20 32.12 -52.48
C ASN A 382 26.26 32.53 -53.61
N ILE A 383 25.62 33.69 -53.48
CA ILE A 383 24.77 34.27 -54.54
C ILE A 383 25.62 34.64 -55.75
N GLY A 384 26.76 35.30 -55.54
CA GLY A 384 27.70 35.67 -56.61
C GLY A 384 28.16 34.47 -57.43
N THR A 385 28.65 33.42 -56.79
CA THR A 385 29.06 32.18 -57.49
C THR A 385 27.92 31.53 -58.27
N SER A 386 26.69 31.59 -57.73
CA SER A 386 25.52 31.02 -58.40
C SER A 386 25.07 31.81 -59.63
N ILE A 387 25.17 33.15 -59.56
CA ILE A 387 24.93 34.04 -60.70
C ILE A 387 25.93 33.75 -61.83
N GLU A 388 27.22 33.58 -61.49
CA GLU A 388 28.25 33.27 -62.49
C GLU A 388 28.01 31.92 -63.16
N ALA A 389 27.67 30.89 -62.37
CA ALA A 389 27.33 29.58 -62.89
C ALA A 389 26.12 29.60 -63.83
N ALA A 390 25.09 30.40 -63.53
CA ALA A 390 23.93 30.56 -64.40
C ALA A 390 24.27 31.31 -65.70
N ARG A 391 25.08 32.37 -65.61
CA ARG A 391 25.55 33.13 -66.78
C ARG A 391 26.40 32.27 -67.72
N TYR A 392 27.30 31.47 -67.16
CA TYR A 392 28.12 30.52 -67.91
C TYR A 392 27.26 29.49 -68.66
N ARG A 393 26.21 28.96 -68.01
CA ARG A 393 25.25 28.02 -68.63
C ARG A 393 24.42 28.65 -69.74
N GLN A 394 23.94 29.88 -69.54
CA GLN A 394 23.18 30.59 -70.57
C GLN A 394 24.03 30.76 -71.83
N ARG A 395 25.31 31.14 -71.68
CA ARG A 395 26.23 31.23 -72.82
C ARG A 395 26.46 29.88 -73.51
N LEU A 396 26.53 28.80 -72.73
CA LEU A 396 26.62 27.44 -73.27
C LEU A 396 25.35 27.06 -74.07
N GLN A 397 24.17 27.41 -73.56
CA GLN A 397 22.88 27.18 -74.22
C GLN A 397 22.71 28.03 -75.47
N GLU A 398 23.13 29.29 -75.49
CA GLU A 398 23.08 30.14 -76.69
C GLU A 398 23.96 29.55 -77.80
N VAL A 399 25.17 29.07 -77.47
CA VAL A 399 26.05 28.37 -78.43
C VAL A 399 25.42 27.04 -78.90
N LEU A 400 24.77 26.28 -78.02
CA LEU A 400 24.07 25.04 -78.40
C LEU A 400 22.81 25.31 -79.24
N ALA A 401 22.04 26.35 -78.91
CA ALA A 401 20.85 26.78 -79.63
C ALA A 401 21.21 27.30 -81.02
N GLU A 402 22.32 28.02 -81.19
CA GLU A 402 22.86 28.37 -82.51
C GLU A 402 23.18 27.11 -83.34
N THR A 403 23.59 26.02 -82.67
CA THR A 403 23.83 24.72 -83.32
C THR A 403 22.54 23.95 -83.63
N GLN A 404 21.47 24.14 -82.84
CA GLN A 404 20.17 23.46 -82.97
C GLN A 404 19.20 24.17 -83.93
N GLN A 405 19.21 25.51 -83.95
CA GLN A 405 18.44 26.34 -84.87
C GLN A 405 18.84 26.08 -86.33
N LEU A 406 20.13 25.79 -86.58
CA LEU A 406 20.60 25.33 -87.88
C LEU A 406 19.98 23.98 -88.32
N ASN A 407 19.52 23.16 -87.38
CA ASN A 407 18.83 21.89 -87.64
C ASN A 407 17.29 22.03 -87.72
N GLU A 408 16.67 22.92 -86.93
CA GLU A 408 15.21 23.13 -86.91
C GLU A 408 14.69 24.00 -88.07
N GLU A 409 15.49 24.94 -88.59
CA GLU A 409 15.14 25.73 -89.79
C GLU A 409 14.91 24.83 -91.03
N LEU A 410 15.45 23.62 -90.99
CA LEU A 410 15.26 22.56 -91.99
C LEU A 410 13.92 21.82 -91.87
N GLN A 411 13.21 21.91 -90.73
CA GLN A 411 12.04 21.09 -90.42
C GLN A 411 10.74 21.90 -90.27
N VAL A 412 10.81 23.17 -89.83
CA VAL A 412 9.63 24.03 -89.58
C VAL A 412 8.98 24.63 -90.84
N GLN A 413 9.64 24.64 -92.01
CA GLN A 413 8.98 25.05 -93.26
C GLN A 413 7.75 24.19 -93.64
N GLN A 414 7.56 23.00 -93.05
CA GLN A 414 6.56 22.02 -93.52
C GLN A 414 5.20 22.02 -92.81
N GLU A 415 5.00 22.63 -91.62
CA GLU A 415 3.79 22.37 -90.81
C GLU A 415 2.92 23.60 -90.44
N GLU A 416 3.46 24.82 -90.36
CA GLU A 416 2.79 25.96 -89.69
C GLU A 416 1.66 26.70 -90.45
N LEU A 417 1.46 26.50 -91.76
CA LEU A 417 0.48 27.32 -92.51
C LEU A 417 -0.99 26.94 -92.29
N LYS A 418 -1.31 25.82 -91.63
CA LYS A 418 -2.64 25.20 -91.76
C LYS A 418 -3.63 25.44 -90.61
N THR A 419 -3.18 25.78 -89.40
CA THR A 419 -4.00 25.55 -88.19
C THR A 419 -4.45 26.81 -87.43
N ALA A 420 -3.87 27.99 -87.69
CA ALA A 420 -4.04 29.16 -86.81
C ALA A 420 -5.31 30.02 -87.02
N ASN A 421 -6.15 29.76 -88.03
CA ASN A 421 -7.23 30.68 -88.42
C ASN A 421 -8.60 30.44 -87.75
N GLU A 422 -8.84 29.30 -87.06
CA GLU A 422 -10.20 28.89 -86.71
C GLU A 422 -10.64 29.17 -85.25
N GLU A 423 -9.74 29.47 -84.30
CA GLU A 423 -10.09 29.51 -82.85
C GLU A 423 -10.51 30.88 -82.25
N LEU A 424 -10.35 32.00 -82.95
CA LEU A 424 -10.43 33.34 -82.33
C LEU A 424 -11.86 33.91 -82.13
N GLU A 425 -12.91 33.37 -82.76
CA GLU A 425 -14.24 34.00 -82.78
C GLU A 425 -15.14 33.73 -81.55
N GLU A 426 -14.87 32.69 -80.74
CA GLU A 426 -15.86 32.18 -79.77
C GLU A 426 -15.80 32.83 -78.36
N GLN A 427 -14.66 33.39 -77.93
CA GLN A 427 -14.45 33.82 -76.54
C GLN A 427 -15.14 35.14 -76.12
N SER A 428 -15.62 35.96 -77.06
CA SER A 428 -16.03 37.35 -76.77
C SER A 428 -17.41 37.49 -76.09
N ARG A 429 -18.28 36.46 -76.13
CA ARG A 429 -19.70 36.59 -75.75
C ARG A 429 -20.00 36.38 -74.25
N ILE A 430 -19.14 35.68 -73.52
CA ILE A 430 -19.42 35.16 -72.16
C ILE A 430 -19.24 36.24 -71.05
N LEU A 431 -18.42 37.27 -71.28
CA LEU A 431 -18.01 38.21 -70.23
C LEU A 431 -19.10 39.20 -69.74
N LYS A 432 -20.18 39.44 -70.51
CA LYS A 432 -21.14 40.51 -70.20
C LYS A 432 -22.21 40.18 -69.14
N GLU A 433 -22.52 38.91 -68.89
CA GLU A 433 -23.58 38.53 -67.94
C GLU A 433 -23.12 38.51 -66.47
N SER A 434 -21.82 38.34 -66.20
CA SER A 434 -21.29 38.19 -64.83
C SER A 434 -21.34 39.47 -63.98
N GLN A 435 -21.44 40.66 -64.59
CA GLN A 435 -21.21 41.92 -63.90
C GLN A 435 -22.45 42.44 -63.14
N ALA A 436 -23.65 42.12 -63.61
CA ALA A 436 -24.91 42.61 -63.02
C ALA A 436 -25.30 41.91 -61.71
N HIS A 437 -24.75 40.73 -61.42
CA HIS A 437 -25.10 39.94 -60.23
C HIS A 437 -24.39 40.41 -58.94
N LEU A 438 -23.21 41.05 -59.08
CA LEU A 438 -22.35 41.40 -57.96
C LEU A 438 -22.85 42.61 -57.14
N GLU A 439 -23.53 43.56 -57.78
CA GLU A 439 -23.95 44.81 -57.11
C GLU A 439 -25.07 44.58 -56.08
N THR A 440 -25.94 43.59 -56.28
CA THR A 440 -27.06 43.32 -55.36
C THR A 440 -26.61 42.67 -54.06
N GLN A 441 -25.55 41.86 -54.09
CA GLN A 441 -25.02 41.19 -52.89
C GLN A 441 -24.34 42.14 -51.90
N GLN A 442 -23.83 43.29 -52.36
CA GLN A 442 -23.08 44.22 -51.51
C GLN A 442 -23.96 44.92 -50.46
N VAL A 443 -25.19 45.29 -50.83
CA VAL A 443 -26.10 46.06 -49.96
C VAL A 443 -26.65 45.22 -48.81
N GLU A 444 -26.89 43.92 -49.03
CA GLU A 444 -27.39 43.01 -48.00
C GLU A 444 -26.32 42.73 -46.93
N LEU A 445 -25.05 42.65 -47.33
CA LEU A 445 -23.92 42.41 -46.42
C LEU A 445 -23.71 43.54 -45.41
N GLU A 446 -23.90 44.80 -45.79
CA GLU A 446 -23.70 45.95 -44.91
C GLU A 446 -24.67 45.96 -43.72
N GLN A 447 -25.95 45.65 -43.94
CA GLN A 447 -26.95 45.61 -42.86
C GLN A 447 -26.71 44.48 -41.86
N THR A 448 -26.26 43.30 -42.32
CA THR A 448 -25.91 42.19 -41.41
C THR A 448 -24.69 42.49 -40.54
N ASN A 449 -23.73 43.26 -41.03
CA ASN A 449 -22.53 43.58 -40.27
C ASN A 449 -22.80 44.49 -39.07
N GLU A 450 -23.76 45.41 -39.19
CA GLU A 450 -24.09 46.36 -38.11
C GLU A 450 -24.79 45.67 -36.93
N GLN A 451 -25.73 44.75 -37.20
CA GLN A 451 -26.37 43.94 -36.15
C GLN A 451 -25.39 42.99 -35.44
N LEU A 452 -24.44 42.41 -36.18
CA LEU A 452 -23.42 41.53 -35.60
C LEU A 452 -22.47 42.27 -34.66
N ALA A 453 -22.22 43.56 -34.88
CA ALA A 453 -21.35 44.36 -34.03
C ALA A 453 -21.95 44.59 -32.63
N GLU A 454 -23.22 44.99 -32.53
CA GLU A 454 -23.88 45.20 -31.23
C GLU A 454 -24.00 43.89 -30.42
N GLN A 455 -24.27 42.77 -31.09
CA GLN A 455 -24.37 41.47 -30.44
C GLN A 455 -23.00 40.99 -29.92
N ARG A 456 -21.91 41.35 -30.60
CA ARG A 456 -20.53 41.01 -30.22
C ARG A 456 -20.11 41.74 -28.95
N ASP A 457 -20.40 43.03 -28.83
CA ASP A 457 -20.05 43.83 -27.64
C ASP A 457 -20.80 43.36 -26.38
N ALA A 458 -22.06 42.94 -26.52
CA ALA A 458 -22.83 42.37 -25.41
C ALA A 458 -22.29 40.98 -24.99
N MET A 459 -21.83 40.17 -25.95
CA MET A 459 -21.20 38.88 -25.70
C MET A 459 -19.83 39.02 -25.03
N ASP A 460 -19.02 39.99 -25.42
CA ASP A 460 -17.69 40.22 -24.83
C ASP A 460 -17.78 40.58 -23.34
N LYS A 461 -18.73 41.44 -22.95
CA LYS A 461 -18.97 41.74 -21.52
C LYS A 461 -19.36 40.48 -20.72
N LYS A 462 -20.30 39.68 -21.22
CA LYS A 462 -20.69 38.44 -20.55
C LYS A 462 -19.54 37.43 -20.46
N ASN A 463 -18.73 37.30 -21.52
CA ASN A 463 -17.55 36.44 -21.50
C ASN A 463 -16.54 36.89 -20.45
N THR A 464 -16.31 38.20 -20.28
CA THR A 464 -15.38 38.68 -19.25
C THR A 464 -15.84 38.40 -17.83
N GLU A 465 -17.14 38.55 -17.53
CA GLU A 465 -17.70 38.23 -16.21
C GLU A 465 -17.69 36.72 -15.94
N LEU A 466 -18.04 35.90 -16.95
CA LEU A 466 -17.96 34.44 -16.85
C LEU A 466 -16.52 33.96 -16.63
N ASN A 467 -15.55 34.53 -17.34
CA ASN A 467 -14.16 34.13 -17.22
C ASN A 467 -13.59 34.47 -15.83
N GLN A 468 -13.98 35.61 -15.24
CA GLN A 468 -13.60 35.94 -13.86
C GLN A 468 -14.22 34.99 -12.83
N ALA A 469 -15.50 34.64 -12.99
CA ALA A 469 -16.15 33.67 -12.12
C ALA A 469 -15.55 32.26 -12.26
N GLN A 470 -15.20 31.88 -13.49
CA GLN A 470 -14.56 30.60 -13.80
C GLN A 470 -13.17 30.51 -13.14
N ILE A 471 -12.33 31.55 -13.26
CA ILE A 471 -11.02 31.61 -12.60
C ILE A 471 -11.13 31.48 -11.08
N GLN A 472 -12.09 32.17 -10.44
CA GLN A 472 -12.28 32.09 -8.98
C GLN A 472 -12.79 30.70 -8.53
N LEU A 473 -13.65 30.07 -9.33
CA LEU A 473 -14.12 28.70 -9.08
C LEU A 473 -12.97 27.70 -9.24
N GLU A 474 -12.13 27.89 -10.24
CA GLU A 474 -10.97 27.05 -10.53
C GLU A 474 -9.92 27.15 -9.42
N GLU A 475 -9.62 28.35 -8.93
CA GLU A 475 -8.74 28.57 -7.76
C GLU A 475 -9.28 27.88 -6.50
N ARG A 476 -10.57 28.01 -6.18
CA ARG A 476 -11.17 27.35 -5.01
C ARG A 476 -11.24 25.83 -5.16
N ALA A 477 -11.50 25.34 -6.35
CA ALA A 477 -11.49 23.90 -6.64
C ALA A 477 -10.07 23.33 -6.47
N GLU A 478 -9.04 24.04 -6.98
CA GLU A 478 -7.64 23.66 -6.77
C GLU A 478 -7.25 23.67 -5.29
N GLU A 479 -7.69 24.66 -4.51
CA GLU A 479 -7.38 24.76 -3.08
C GLU A 479 -8.04 23.63 -2.26
N LEU A 480 -9.30 23.32 -2.54
CA LEU A 480 -10.02 22.16 -1.98
C LEU A 480 -9.37 20.84 -2.38
N GLN A 481 -8.99 20.69 -3.65
CA GLN A 481 -8.33 19.49 -4.16
C GLN A 481 -6.94 19.31 -3.53
N ARG A 482 -6.16 20.38 -3.35
CA ARG A 482 -4.89 20.36 -2.62
C ARG A 482 -5.08 19.98 -1.16
N SER A 483 -6.08 20.54 -0.49
CA SER A 483 -6.41 20.21 0.91
C SER A 483 -6.82 18.73 1.08
N SER A 484 -7.69 18.23 0.20
CA SER A 484 -8.13 16.83 0.18
C SER A 484 -6.98 15.86 -0.14
N LYS A 485 -6.13 16.20 -1.12
CA LYS A 485 -4.93 15.43 -1.45
C LYS A 485 -3.94 15.39 -0.28
N TYR A 486 -3.68 16.53 0.36
CA TYR A 486 -2.80 16.62 1.53
C TYR A 486 -3.34 15.81 2.72
N LYS A 487 -4.65 15.88 3.01
CA LYS A 487 -5.31 15.07 4.06
C LYS A 487 -5.15 13.57 3.78
N SER A 488 -5.36 13.16 2.53
CA SER A 488 -5.23 11.75 2.10
C SER A 488 -3.78 11.24 2.15
N GLU A 489 -2.82 12.04 1.67
CA GLU A 489 -1.38 11.71 1.71
C GLU A 489 -0.86 11.67 3.16
N PHE A 490 -1.29 12.61 3.99
CA PHE A 490 -0.94 12.63 5.41
C PHE A 490 -1.42 11.38 6.14
N LEU A 491 -2.66 10.94 5.92
CA LEU A 491 -3.21 9.74 6.58
C LEU A 491 -2.56 8.46 6.08
N ALA A 492 -2.24 8.38 4.78
CA ALA A 492 -1.46 7.28 4.22
C ALA A 492 -0.05 7.20 4.83
N ASN A 493 0.64 8.33 4.94
CA ASN A 493 1.98 8.40 5.53
C ASN A 493 1.95 8.10 7.04
N MET A 494 0.99 8.64 7.79
CA MET A 494 0.83 8.33 9.22
C MET A 494 0.53 6.86 9.46
N SER A 495 -0.31 6.23 8.63
CA SER A 495 -0.52 4.78 8.74
C SER A 495 0.76 3.99 8.49
N HIS A 496 1.61 4.43 7.57
CA HIS A 496 2.91 3.81 7.31
C HIS A 496 3.81 3.90 8.55
N GLU A 497 3.98 5.11 9.10
CA GLU A 497 4.81 5.38 10.27
C GLU A 497 4.36 4.62 11.53
N LEU A 498 3.07 4.32 11.65
CA LEU A 498 2.50 3.55 12.77
C LEU A 498 2.59 2.03 12.56
N ARG A 499 2.40 1.54 11.33
CA ARG A 499 2.45 0.10 11.03
C ARG A 499 3.84 -0.50 11.18
N THR A 500 4.88 0.23 10.77
CA THR A 500 6.27 -0.27 10.78
C THR A 500 6.77 -0.68 12.16
N PRO A 501 6.72 0.17 13.21
CA PRO A 501 7.12 -0.23 14.56
C PRO A 501 6.21 -1.32 15.16
N LEU A 502 4.92 -1.29 14.82
CA LEU A 502 3.94 -2.24 15.33
C LEU A 502 4.21 -3.66 14.79
N ASN A 503 4.57 -3.78 13.52
CA ASN A 503 4.92 -5.07 12.89
C ASN A 503 6.12 -5.74 13.49
N SER A 504 7.20 -4.99 13.66
CA SER A 504 8.41 -5.50 14.29
C SER A 504 8.09 -6.05 15.69
N SER A 505 7.23 -5.36 16.44
CA SER A 505 6.81 -5.78 17.77
C SER A 505 5.91 -7.03 17.74
N LEU A 506 4.99 -7.12 16.78
CA LEU A 506 4.10 -8.26 16.59
C LEU A 506 4.84 -9.55 16.18
N ILE A 507 5.82 -9.44 15.27
CA ILE A 507 6.66 -10.58 14.86
C ILE A 507 7.42 -11.13 16.07
N LEU A 508 8.05 -10.26 16.86
CA LEU A 508 8.79 -10.67 18.05
C LEU A 508 7.86 -11.27 19.12
N ALA A 509 6.68 -10.68 19.32
CA ALA A 509 5.69 -11.22 20.26
C ALA A 509 5.21 -12.62 19.83
N LYS A 510 4.99 -12.84 18.52
CA LYS A 510 4.60 -14.17 18.00
C LYS A 510 5.73 -15.19 18.14
N LEU A 511 6.98 -14.83 17.83
CA LEU A 511 8.13 -15.70 18.02
C LEU A 511 8.34 -16.09 19.50
N LEU A 512 8.09 -15.16 20.43
CA LEU A 512 8.12 -15.45 21.87
C LEU A 512 6.96 -16.38 22.29
N ALA A 513 5.77 -16.19 21.73
CA ALA A 513 4.61 -17.04 22.02
C ALA A 513 4.82 -18.49 21.54
N GLU A 514 5.46 -18.69 20.38
CA GLU A 514 5.76 -20.03 19.83
C GLU A 514 6.73 -20.85 20.70
N ASN A 515 7.57 -20.19 21.52
CA ASN A 515 8.47 -20.79 22.51
C ASN A 515 9.17 -22.10 22.05
N PRO A 516 9.85 -22.14 20.89
CA PRO A 516 10.36 -23.38 20.30
C PRO A 516 11.46 -24.06 21.11
N GLN A 517 12.16 -23.30 21.95
CA GLN A 517 13.23 -23.78 22.83
C GLN A 517 12.71 -24.20 24.22
N GLN A 518 11.41 -24.04 24.48
CA GLN A 518 10.77 -24.31 25.78
C GLN A 518 11.46 -23.62 26.97
N ASN A 519 11.96 -22.40 26.76
CA ASN A 519 12.68 -21.63 27.78
C ASN A 519 11.80 -20.58 28.48
N LEU A 520 10.59 -20.31 27.96
CA LEU A 520 9.60 -19.44 28.59
C LEU A 520 8.59 -20.25 29.41
N SER A 521 8.15 -19.70 30.54
CA SER A 521 7.06 -20.26 31.34
C SER A 521 5.70 -20.07 30.65
N ALA A 522 4.70 -20.87 31.01
CA ALA A 522 3.34 -20.75 30.47
C ALA A 522 2.72 -19.34 30.68
N GLU A 523 3.07 -18.69 31.79
CA GLU A 523 2.63 -17.32 32.08
C GLU A 523 3.31 -16.30 31.15
N GLN A 524 4.60 -16.49 30.85
CA GLN A 524 5.35 -15.64 29.92
C GLN A 524 4.88 -15.80 28.47
N VAL A 525 4.52 -17.02 28.04
CA VAL A 525 3.88 -17.26 26.74
C VAL A 525 2.55 -16.51 26.65
N LYS A 526 1.74 -16.56 27.70
CA LYS A 526 0.45 -15.85 27.77
C LYS A 526 0.61 -14.32 27.70
N PHE A 527 1.70 -13.77 28.25
CA PHE A 527 2.04 -12.35 28.08
C PHE A 527 2.41 -12.03 26.63
N ALA A 528 3.18 -12.88 25.96
CA ALA A 528 3.52 -12.71 24.55
C ALA A 528 2.28 -12.77 23.64
N GLU A 529 1.37 -13.72 23.89
CA GLU A 529 0.06 -13.81 23.21
C GLU A 529 -0.81 -12.57 23.45
N SER A 530 -0.81 -12.03 24.67
CA SER A 530 -1.57 -10.81 25.02
C SER A 530 -1.00 -9.58 24.31
N ILE A 531 0.33 -9.45 24.22
CA ILE A 531 1.01 -8.38 23.47
C ILE A 531 0.69 -8.50 21.97
N TYR A 532 0.70 -9.73 21.44
CA TYR A 532 0.34 -10.00 20.04
C TYR A 532 -1.11 -9.61 19.74
N SER A 533 -2.06 -10.02 20.58
CA SER A 533 -3.49 -9.67 20.43
C SER A 533 -3.71 -8.16 20.48
N ALA A 534 -3.16 -7.47 21.50
CA ALA A 534 -3.32 -6.03 21.66
C ALA A 534 -2.69 -5.23 20.51
N GLY A 535 -1.55 -5.67 19.99
CA GLY A 535 -0.93 -5.05 18.81
C GLY A 535 -1.73 -5.27 17.53
N ASN A 536 -2.37 -6.44 17.38
CA ASN A 536 -3.23 -6.73 16.23
C ASN A 536 -4.52 -5.88 16.25
N ASP A 537 -5.10 -5.67 17.44
CA ASP A 537 -6.26 -4.79 17.63
C ASP A 537 -5.95 -3.34 17.25
N LEU A 538 -4.76 -2.83 17.63
CA LEU A 538 -4.31 -1.49 17.23
C LEU A 538 -4.12 -1.38 15.71
N LEU A 539 -3.65 -2.44 15.07
CA LEU A 539 -3.46 -2.48 13.63
C LEU A 539 -4.81 -2.42 12.89
N ASN A 540 -5.82 -3.14 13.39
CA ASN A 540 -7.18 -3.08 12.86
C ASN A 540 -7.78 -1.67 12.99
N LEU A 541 -7.56 -1.00 14.13
CA LEU A 541 -8.00 0.37 14.32
C LEU A 541 -7.39 1.35 13.30
N ILE A 542 -6.09 1.20 13.01
CA ILE A 542 -5.41 2.02 12.01
C ILE A 542 -6.00 1.77 10.61
N ASN A 543 -6.36 0.51 10.31
CA ASN A 543 -7.03 0.16 9.05
C ASN A 543 -8.42 0.79 8.94
N ASP A 544 -9.19 0.78 10.02
CA ASP A 544 -10.52 1.38 10.07
C ASP A 544 -10.47 2.91 9.81
N ILE A 545 -9.48 3.61 10.36
CA ILE A 545 -9.26 5.05 10.12
C ILE A 545 -8.92 5.33 8.65
N LEU A 546 -8.12 4.45 8.02
CA LEU A 546 -7.81 4.56 6.60
C LEU A 546 -9.04 4.31 5.71
N ASP A 547 -9.89 3.36 6.09
CA ASP A 547 -11.12 3.07 5.33
C ASP A 547 -12.09 4.27 5.37
N ILE A 548 -12.24 4.96 6.51
CA ILE A 548 -12.99 6.25 6.60
C ILE A 548 -12.44 7.26 5.59
N SER A 549 -11.13 7.42 5.56
CA SER A 549 -10.47 8.40 4.69
C SER A 549 -10.67 8.10 3.21
N LYS A 550 -10.77 6.82 2.84
CA LYS A 550 -11.05 6.40 1.46
C LYS A 550 -12.51 6.60 1.06
N VAL A 551 -13.44 6.39 1.99
CA VAL A 551 -14.87 6.63 1.78
C VAL A 551 -15.14 8.13 1.62
N GLU A 552 -14.59 9.00 2.49
CA GLU A 552 -14.67 10.46 2.34
C GLU A 552 -14.10 10.97 1.01
N ALA A 553 -13.06 10.30 0.50
CA ALA A 553 -12.41 10.66 -0.77
C ALA A 553 -13.12 10.07 -2.02
N GLY A 554 -14.18 9.28 -1.84
CA GLY A 554 -14.89 8.60 -2.95
C GLY A 554 -14.05 7.55 -3.69
N LYS A 555 -12.98 7.03 -3.07
CA LYS A 555 -12.02 6.09 -3.69
C LYS A 555 -12.24 4.63 -3.27
N LEU A 556 -13.30 4.34 -2.54
CA LEU A 556 -13.64 2.98 -2.14
C LEU A 556 -14.44 2.31 -3.25
N GLU A 557 -13.84 1.34 -3.95
CA GLU A 557 -14.53 0.54 -4.97
C GLU A 557 -15.53 -0.44 -4.32
N VAL A 558 -16.75 -0.51 -4.87
CA VAL A 558 -17.80 -1.46 -4.47
C VAL A 558 -17.76 -2.66 -5.41
N LEU A 559 -17.57 -3.86 -4.86
CA LEU A 559 -17.58 -5.11 -5.64
C LEU A 559 -18.93 -5.80 -5.44
N ALA A 560 -19.95 -5.37 -6.20
CA ALA A 560 -21.29 -5.94 -6.09
C ALA A 560 -21.34 -7.38 -6.62
N GLU A 561 -21.85 -8.31 -5.81
CA GLU A 561 -22.03 -9.72 -6.14
C GLU A 561 -23.40 -10.25 -5.69
N ASN A 562 -23.82 -11.39 -6.26
CA ASN A 562 -25.04 -12.07 -5.83
C ASN A 562 -24.82 -12.78 -4.48
N THR A 563 -25.24 -12.13 -3.41
CA THR A 563 -25.14 -12.61 -2.03
C THR A 563 -26.41 -13.36 -1.64
N ARG A 564 -26.29 -14.60 -1.17
CA ARG A 564 -27.43 -15.30 -0.58
C ARG A 564 -27.60 -14.92 0.90
N VAL A 565 -28.83 -14.55 1.27
CA VAL A 565 -29.15 -14.06 2.62
C VAL A 565 -29.02 -15.19 3.67
N ASP A 566 -29.31 -16.43 3.30
CA ASP A 566 -29.15 -17.60 4.16
C ASP A 566 -27.68 -17.81 4.60
N ARG A 567 -26.73 -17.77 3.65
CA ARG A 567 -25.29 -17.91 3.93
C ARG A 567 -24.75 -16.76 4.76
N LEU A 568 -25.27 -15.54 4.57
CA LEU A 568 -24.93 -14.38 5.38
C LEU A 568 -25.37 -14.59 6.83
N VAL A 569 -26.61 -15.04 7.03
CA VAL A 569 -27.20 -15.32 8.36
C VAL A 569 -26.45 -16.44 9.07
N ASP A 570 -26.13 -17.54 8.37
CA ASP A 570 -25.40 -18.66 8.94
C ASP A 570 -24.00 -18.23 9.43
N GLY A 571 -23.31 -17.41 8.63
CA GLY A 571 -22.01 -16.85 8.99
C GLY A 571 -22.09 -15.96 10.24
N LEU A 572 -23.08 -15.07 10.31
CA LEU A 572 -23.29 -14.19 11.47
C LEU A 572 -23.68 -14.99 12.72
N ARG A 573 -24.53 -16.02 12.57
CA ARG A 573 -24.93 -16.90 13.67
C ARG A 573 -23.73 -17.63 14.25
N SER A 574 -22.93 -18.28 13.41
CA SER A 574 -21.73 -19.03 13.84
C SER A 574 -20.71 -18.16 14.57
N MET A 575 -20.64 -16.86 14.27
CA MET A 575 -19.71 -15.94 14.90
C MET A 575 -20.20 -15.42 16.26
N PHE A 576 -21.48 -15.02 16.36
CA PHE A 576 -21.98 -14.29 17.53
C PHE A 576 -22.73 -15.15 18.55
N GLU A 577 -23.21 -16.33 18.17
CA GLU A 577 -23.88 -17.25 19.10
C GLU A 577 -22.94 -17.73 20.23
N PRO A 578 -21.68 -18.13 19.98
CA PRO A 578 -20.73 -18.46 21.05
C PRO A 578 -20.40 -17.26 21.94
N LEU A 579 -20.29 -16.05 21.34
CA LEU A 579 -19.93 -14.82 22.04
C LEU A 579 -21.04 -14.35 22.99
N ALA A 580 -22.30 -14.49 22.54
CA ALA A 580 -23.47 -14.23 23.36
C ALA A 580 -23.62 -15.29 24.47
N ALA A 581 -23.34 -16.56 24.17
CA ALA A 581 -23.38 -17.65 25.15
C ALA A 581 -22.36 -17.47 26.28
N ASP A 582 -21.12 -17.03 25.97
CA ASP A 582 -20.09 -16.71 26.97
C ASP A 582 -20.56 -15.60 27.93
N LYS A 583 -21.25 -14.58 27.40
CA LYS A 583 -21.91 -13.53 28.18
C LYS A 583 -23.27 -13.91 28.79
N LYS A 584 -23.76 -15.14 28.56
CA LYS A 584 -25.08 -15.63 28.99
C LYS A 584 -26.26 -14.77 28.49
N LEU A 585 -26.15 -14.23 27.28
CA LEU A 585 -27.21 -13.51 26.59
C LEU A 585 -27.99 -14.45 25.65
N ALA A 586 -29.30 -14.27 25.54
CA ALA A 586 -30.07 -14.96 24.51
C ALA A 586 -29.82 -14.32 23.14
N PHE A 587 -29.42 -15.10 22.14
CA PHE A 587 -29.15 -14.61 20.79
C PHE A 587 -30.06 -15.31 19.78
N SER A 588 -30.77 -14.54 18.95
CA SER A 588 -31.60 -15.07 17.86
C SER A 588 -31.38 -14.32 16.55
N VAL A 589 -31.45 -15.05 15.44
CA VAL A 589 -31.47 -14.47 14.10
C VAL A 589 -32.71 -15.00 13.39
N GLU A 590 -33.58 -14.11 12.95
CA GLU A 590 -34.86 -14.41 12.31
C GLU A 590 -34.90 -13.80 10.91
N VAL A 591 -35.20 -14.63 9.91
CA VAL A 591 -35.44 -14.20 8.53
C VAL A 591 -36.93 -14.32 8.26
N GLN A 592 -37.60 -13.19 7.96
CA GLN A 592 -39.03 -13.22 7.66
C GLN A 592 -39.30 -13.83 6.28
N PRO A 593 -40.48 -14.47 6.06
CA PRO A 593 -40.78 -15.18 4.81
C PRO A 593 -40.81 -14.29 3.56
N ASP A 594 -40.97 -12.98 3.75
CA ASP A 594 -41.00 -11.96 2.70
C ASP A 594 -39.59 -11.46 2.31
N ALA A 595 -38.54 -11.81 3.06
CA ALA A 595 -37.17 -11.41 2.78
C ALA A 595 -36.64 -12.10 1.49
N PRO A 596 -35.93 -11.36 0.62
CA PRO A 596 -35.41 -11.93 -0.62
C PRO A 596 -34.28 -12.93 -0.34
N ALA A 597 -34.27 -14.06 -1.07
CA ALA A 597 -33.23 -15.08 -0.93
C ALA A 597 -31.86 -14.64 -1.46
N LEU A 598 -31.84 -13.71 -2.42
CA LEU A 598 -30.67 -13.18 -3.10
C LEU A 598 -30.66 -11.65 -3.06
N LEU A 599 -29.49 -11.08 -2.79
CA LEU A 599 -29.20 -9.66 -2.71
C LEU A 599 -28.01 -9.36 -3.62
N PHE A 600 -28.12 -8.38 -4.52
CA PHE A 600 -26.98 -7.95 -5.36
C PHE A 600 -26.29 -6.76 -4.69
N THR A 601 -25.21 -7.01 -3.97
CA THR A 601 -24.50 -6.00 -3.15
C THR A 601 -23.07 -6.46 -2.87
N ASP A 602 -22.25 -5.61 -2.26
CA ASP A 602 -20.93 -6.02 -1.75
C ASP A 602 -21.09 -6.73 -0.41
N ARG A 603 -20.93 -8.07 -0.44
CA ARG A 603 -21.07 -8.94 0.72
C ARG A 603 -20.16 -8.54 1.87
N GLN A 604 -18.90 -8.21 1.58
CA GLN A 604 -17.90 -7.95 2.60
C GLN A 604 -18.25 -6.67 3.38
N ARG A 605 -18.69 -5.63 2.68
CA ARG A 605 -19.11 -4.36 3.30
C ARG A 605 -20.41 -4.51 4.07
N LEU A 606 -21.38 -5.26 3.55
CA LEU A 606 -22.60 -5.60 4.27
C LEU A 606 -22.30 -6.36 5.58
N GLU A 607 -21.47 -7.40 5.51
CA GLU A 607 -21.04 -8.15 6.71
C GLU A 607 -20.34 -7.25 7.73
N GLN A 608 -19.50 -6.32 7.27
CA GLN A 608 -18.79 -5.38 8.13
C GLN A 608 -19.77 -4.49 8.92
N VAL A 609 -20.79 -3.96 8.26
CA VAL A 609 -21.82 -3.14 8.92
C VAL A 609 -22.57 -3.96 9.98
N ILE A 610 -23.06 -5.15 9.62
CA ILE A 610 -23.86 -5.98 10.54
C ILE A 610 -23.04 -6.51 11.71
N LYS A 611 -21.78 -6.94 11.48
CA LYS A 611 -20.86 -7.39 12.54
C LYS A 611 -20.65 -6.30 13.59
N ASN A 612 -20.51 -5.05 13.14
CA ASN A 612 -20.30 -3.93 14.04
C ASN A 612 -21.55 -3.61 14.88
N LEU A 613 -22.74 -3.65 14.28
CA LEU A 613 -24.01 -3.48 15.02
C LEU A 613 -24.23 -4.60 16.06
N LEU A 614 -24.00 -5.86 15.68
CA LEU A 614 -24.14 -7.02 16.57
C LEU A 614 -23.12 -7.03 17.71
N SER A 615 -21.86 -6.70 17.41
CA SER A 615 -20.81 -6.60 18.41
C SER A 615 -21.13 -5.53 19.45
N ASN A 616 -21.63 -4.36 19.03
CA ASN A 616 -22.09 -3.32 19.95
C ASN A 616 -23.28 -3.76 20.80
N ALA A 617 -24.29 -4.41 20.20
CA ALA A 617 -25.44 -4.94 20.93
C ALA A 617 -25.03 -5.93 22.05
N ILE A 618 -24.12 -6.86 21.76
CA ILE A 618 -23.60 -7.83 22.75
C ILE A 618 -22.67 -7.15 23.76
N LYS A 619 -21.95 -6.11 23.35
CA LYS A 619 -21.05 -5.35 24.23
C LYS A 619 -21.83 -4.57 25.31
N PHE A 620 -22.92 -3.90 24.94
CA PHE A 620 -23.69 -3.00 25.80
C PHE A 620 -24.92 -3.65 26.47
N THR A 621 -25.14 -4.94 26.26
CA THR A 621 -26.13 -5.73 26.99
C THR A 621 -25.42 -6.60 28.02
N GLU A 622 -25.64 -6.35 29.32
CA GLU A 622 -25.07 -7.19 30.39
C GLU A 622 -25.94 -8.44 30.65
N HIS A 623 -27.27 -8.28 30.65
CA HIS A 623 -28.24 -9.36 30.83
C HIS A 623 -29.43 -9.14 29.89
N GLY A 624 -29.96 -10.21 29.30
CA GLY A 624 -31.13 -10.15 28.42
C GLY A 624 -30.88 -10.80 27.06
N ALA A 625 -31.33 -10.15 25.98
CA ALA A 625 -31.32 -10.72 24.64
C ALA A 625 -30.83 -9.75 23.58
N VAL A 626 -30.20 -10.30 22.55
CA VAL A 626 -29.84 -9.62 21.30
C VAL A 626 -30.46 -10.40 20.14
N SER A 627 -31.09 -9.71 19.21
CA SER A 627 -31.74 -10.34 18.06
C SER A 627 -31.44 -9.60 16.76
N LEU A 628 -31.28 -10.34 15.66
CA LEU A 628 -31.20 -9.80 14.30
C LEU A 628 -32.44 -10.26 13.52
N THR A 629 -33.23 -9.31 13.04
CA THR A 629 -34.40 -9.59 12.19
C THR A 629 -34.15 -9.07 10.79
N ILE A 630 -34.41 -9.89 9.78
CA ILE A 630 -34.28 -9.52 8.36
C ILE A 630 -35.67 -9.52 7.72
N THR A 631 -36.07 -8.38 7.15
CA THR A 631 -37.39 -8.18 6.56
C THR A 631 -37.30 -7.49 5.20
N ALA A 632 -38.29 -7.72 4.33
CA ALA A 632 -38.44 -6.91 3.12
C ALA A 632 -39.13 -5.57 3.45
N GLN A 633 -38.74 -4.52 2.74
CA GLN A 633 -39.35 -3.19 2.81
C GLN A 633 -39.95 -2.78 1.45
N PRO A 634 -40.90 -1.82 1.43
CA PRO A 634 -41.40 -1.22 0.20
C PRO A 634 -40.26 -0.67 -0.69
N ASN A 635 -40.51 -0.56 -2.00
CA ASN A 635 -39.55 -0.09 -3.02
C ASN A 635 -38.32 -1.01 -3.26
N ASP A 636 -38.46 -2.33 -3.13
CA ASP A 636 -37.39 -3.31 -3.39
C ASP A 636 -36.17 -3.12 -2.48
N HIS A 637 -36.41 -2.82 -1.21
CA HIS A 637 -35.39 -2.70 -0.17
C HIS A 637 -35.47 -3.87 0.83
N ILE A 638 -34.36 -4.14 1.52
CA ILE A 638 -34.25 -5.09 2.61
C ILE A 638 -33.80 -4.36 3.88
N ALA A 639 -34.37 -4.72 5.03
CA ALA A 639 -33.99 -4.18 6.32
C ALA A 639 -33.35 -5.26 7.21
N PHE A 640 -32.23 -4.91 7.83
CA PHE A 640 -31.52 -5.68 8.86
C PHE A 640 -31.65 -4.93 10.19
N SER A 641 -32.50 -5.42 11.09
CA SER A 641 -32.77 -4.80 12.39
C SER A 641 -32.08 -5.56 13.51
N VAL A 642 -31.06 -4.96 14.12
CA VAL A 642 -30.37 -5.47 15.31
C VAL A 642 -31.00 -4.84 16.55
N LYS A 643 -31.64 -5.66 17.38
CA LYS A 643 -32.30 -5.24 18.62
C LYS A 643 -31.60 -5.82 19.83
N ASP A 644 -31.29 -4.97 20.80
CA ASP A 644 -30.73 -5.32 22.10
C ASP A 644 -31.66 -4.92 23.24
N SER A 645 -31.53 -5.57 24.40
CA SER A 645 -32.23 -5.22 25.64
C SER A 645 -31.30 -4.54 26.66
N GLY A 646 -30.27 -3.84 26.18
CA GLY A 646 -29.22 -3.23 26.99
C GLY A 646 -29.61 -1.89 27.62
N ILE A 647 -28.60 -1.07 27.87
CA ILE A 647 -28.74 0.21 28.61
C ILE A 647 -29.60 1.27 27.89
N GLY A 648 -29.82 1.13 26.58
CA GLY A 648 -30.49 2.15 25.76
C GLY A 648 -29.71 3.45 25.63
N ILE A 649 -30.19 4.37 24.78
CA ILE A 649 -29.52 5.61 24.40
C ILE A 649 -30.52 6.77 24.53
N ALA A 650 -30.11 7.85 25.19
CA ALA A 650 -30.95 9.03 25.38
C ALA A 650 -31.20 9.76 24.06
N ALA A 651 -32.40 10.34 23.89
CA ALA A 651 -32.84 10.93 22.62
C ALA A 651 -31.94 12.08 22.13
N ASP A 652 -31.35 12.85 23.04
CA ASP A 652 -30.40 13.92 22.74
C ASP A 652 -29.03 13.41 22.27
N GLN A 653 -28.74 12.12 22.46
CA GLN A 653 -27.47 11.50 22.08
C GLN A 653 -27.56 10.65 20.80
N GLN A 654 -28.77 10.33 20.31
CA GLN A 654 -28.99 9.41 19.18
C GLN A 654 -28.39 9.89 17.84
N GLU A 655 -28.36 11.20 17.58
CA GLU A 655 -27.65 11.72 16.40
C GLU A 655 -26.12 11.73 16.62
N SER A 656 -25.68 12.05 17.83
CA SER A 656 -24.26 12.23 18.15
C SER A 656 -23.44 10.94 18.15
N ILE A 657 -24.07 9.78 18.36
CA ILE A 657 -23.39 8.47 18.34
C ILE A 657 -22.90 8.05 16.94
N PHE A 658 -23.40 8.68 15.88
CA PHE A 658 -22.91 8.47 14.51
C PHE A 658 -21.84 9.51 14.10
N GLU A 659 -21.48 10.46 14.97
CA GLU A 659 -20.34 11.34 14.75
C GLU A 659 -19.03 10.61 15.08
N ALA A 660 -18.01 10.78 14.24
CA ALA A 660 -16.70 10.18 14.49
C ALA A 660 -16.10 10.68 15.82
N PHE A 661 -15.52 9.76 16.60
CA PHE A 661 -14.86 10.02 17.88
C PHE A 661 -15.77 10.48 19.04
N ARG A 662 -17.10 10.40 18.91
CA ARG A 662 -18.02 10.69 20.01
C ARG A 662 -18.45 9.41 20.74
N GLN A 663 -18.44 9.48 22.07
CA GLN A 663 -18.95 8.45 22.97
C GLN A 663 -20.06 9.05 23.83
N ALA A 664 -21.13 8.30 24.06
CA ALA A 664 -22.35 8.75 24.75
C ALA A 664 -22.11 9.23 26.21
N ASP A 665 -21.04 8.76 26.88
CA ASP A 665 -20.68 9.21 28.25
C ASP A 665 -19.17 9.35 28.42
N GLY A 666 -18.71 10.54 28.83
CA GLY A 666 -17.30 10.82 29.12
C GLY A 666 -16.78 10.20 30.44
N THR A 667 -17.61 9.49 31.20
CA THR A 667 -17.31 9.01 32.56
C THR A 667 -17.27 7.48 32.72
N THR A 668 -17.68 6.69 31.71
CA THR A 668 -17.66 5.21 31.72
C THR A 668 -16.36 4.60 31.16
N ASN A 669 -15.25 5.31 31.34
CA ASN A 669 -14.02 5.14 30.57
C ASN A 669 -13.10 3.96 30.99
N ARG A 670 -13.61 2.90 31.64
CA ARG A 670 -12.75 1.79 32.13
C ARG A 670 -13.28 0.36 32.01
N LYS A 671 -14.50 0.12 31.54
CA LYS A 671 -15.03 -1.27 31.46
C LYS A 671 -15.15 -1.86 30.06
N TYR A 672 -15.33 -1.03 29.02
CA TYR A 672 -15.60 -1.50 27.66
C TYR A 672 -14.95 -0.61 26.60
N GLY A 673 -13.62 -0.70 26.45
CA GLY A 673 -12.83 0.08 25.48
C GLY A 673 -13.35 -0.05 24.05
N GLY A 674 -13.66 1.07 23.41
CA GLY A 674 -14.06 1.16 22.01
C GLY A 674 -13.63 2.51 21.45
N THR A 675 -13.47 2.61 20.13
CA THR A 675 -12.80 3.76 19.50
C THR A 675 -13.74 4.89 19.10
N GLY A 676 -15.06 4.65 19.18
CA GLY A 676 -16.08 5.63 18.76
C GLY A 676 -16.16 5.82 17.25
N LEU A 677 -15.57 4.93 16.46
CA LEU A 677 -15.54 5.01 14.99
C LEU A 677 -16.46 4.01 14.29
N GLY A 678 -16.88 2.95 14.98
CA GLY A 678 -17.66 1.89 14.36
C GLY A 678 -18.95 2.41 13.72
N LEU A 679 -19.79 3.12 14.48
CA LEU A 679 -21.11 3.52 13.99
C LEU A 679 -21.04 4.57 12.87
N SER A 680 -20.05 5.46 12.89
CA SER A 680 -19.81 6.40 11.79
C SER A 680 -19.40 5.66 10.51
N ILE A 681 -18.48 4.69 10.59
CA ILE A 681 -18.09 3.84 9.44
C ILE A 681 -19.29 3.08 8.89
N SER A 682 -20.09 2.48 9.77
CA SER A 682 -21.29 1.74 9.38
C SER A 682 -22.26 2.62 8.58
N ARG A 683 -22.46 3.89 8.98
CA ARG A 683 -23.33 4.83 8.26
C ARG A 683 -22.77 5.18 6.88
N ASP A 684 -21.48 5.44 6.80
CA ASP A 684 -20.84 5.84 5.53
C ASP A 684 -20.82 4.66 4.54
N LEU A 685 -20.54 3.44 5.01
CA LEU A 685 -20.65 2.21 4.21
C LEU A 685 -22.09 1.93 3.76
N ALA A 686 -23.08 2.13 4.63
CA ALA A 686 -24.49 1.96 4.26
C ALA A 686 -24.90 2.94 3.15
N THR A 687 -24.46 4.20 3.25
CA THR A 687 -24.69 5.23 2.23
C THR A 687 -24.04 4.84 0.90
N LEU A 688 -22.80 4.34 0.95
CA LEU A 688 -22.06 3.88 -0.22
C LEU A 688 -22.69 2.66 -0.90
N LEU A 689 -23.40 1.81 -0.14
CA LEU A 689 -24.17 0.66 -0.65
C LEU A 689 -25.59 1.03 -1.13
N GLY A 690 -25.95 2.31 -1.19
CA GLY A 690 -27.27 2.73 -1.66
C GLY A 690 -28.35 2.82 -0.59
N GLY A 691 -28.00 2.71 0.69
CA GLY A 691 -28.97 2.63 1.79
C GLY A 691 -28.68 3.56 2.97
N SER A 692 -29.27 3.25 4.14
CA SER A 692 -29.18 4.10 5.33
C SER A 692 -29.26 3.29 6.63
N ILE A 693 -28.75 3.87 7.73
CA ILE A 693 -28.86 3.30 9.07
C ILE A 693 -29.65 4.27 9.96
N SER A 694 -30.58 3.73 10.74
CA SER A 694 -31.34 4.45 11.76
C SER A 694 -31.25 3.74 13.11
N VAL A 695 -31.58 4.46 14.18
CA VAL A 695 -31.64 3.94 15.55
C VAL A 695 -32.95 4.35 16.20
N ASP A 696 -33.58 3.43 16.92
CA ASP A 696 -34.67 3.70 17.86
C ASP A 696 -34.24 3.13 19.23
N SER A 697 -34.22 3.97 20.26
CA SER A 697 -33.70 3.56 21.57
C SER A 697 -34.37 4.33 22.69
N VAL A 698 -34.58 3.65 23.82
CA VAL A 698 -35.11 4.23 25.06
C VAL A 698 -34.20 3.83 26.21
N PRO A 699 -33.70 4.78 27.03
CA PRO A 699 -32.85 4.48 28.18
C PRO A 699 -33.48 3.41 29.09
N GLY A 700 -32.71 2.36 29.37
CA GLY A 700 -33.09 1.22 30.20
C GLY A 700 -33.99 0.16 29.53
N GLN A 701 -34.37 0.34 28.26
CA GLN A 701 -35.20 -0.63 27.51
C GLN A 701 -34.48 -1.25 26.30
N GLY A 702 -33.23 -0.84 26.05
CA GLY A 702 -32.40 -1.30 24.94
C GLY A 702 -32.50 -0.44 23.68
N SER A 703 -31.85 -0.88 22.60
CA SER A 703 -31.80 -0.16 21.33
C SER A 703 -32.13 -1.06 20.14
N THR A 704 -32.64 -0.47 19.06
CA THR A 704 -32.86 -1.14 17.77
C THR A 704 -32.16 -0.32 16.68
N PHE A 705 -31.12 -0.88 16.09
CA PHE A 705 -30.43 -0.33 14.93
C PHE A 705 -30.95 -1.00 13.67
N THR A 706 -31.40 -0.21 12.69
CA THR A 706 -31.95 -0.72 11.43
C THR A 706 -31.12 -0.25 10.26
N LEU A 707 -30.51 -1.18 9.53
CA LEU A 707 -29.85 -0.95 8.24
C LEU A 707 -30.84 -1.27 7.12
N VAL A 708 -31.12 -0.30 6.25
CA VAL A 708 -31.96 -0.48 5.06
C VAL A 708 -31.08 -0.40 3.82
N LEU A 709 -31.14 -1.38 2.94
CA LEU A 709 -30.39 -1.45 1.68
C LEU A 709 -31.31 -1.76 0.49
N PRO A 710 -31.00 -1.29 -0.72
CA PRO A 710 -31.70 -1.71 -1.93
C PRO A 710 -31.37 -3.19 -2.24
N ARG A 711 -32.35 -3.91 -2.80
CA ARG A 711 -32.17 -5.33 -3.16
C ARG A 711 -31.16 -5.52 -4.29
N GLN A 712 -31.10 -4.55 -5.19
CA GLN A 712 -30.10 -4.45 -6.24
C GLN A 712 -29.33 -3.15 -6.09
N TYR A 713 -28.03 -3.27 -5.85
CA TYR A 713 -27.12 -2.14 -5.90
C TYR A 713 -27.13 -1.50 -7.30
N HIS A 714 -27.41 -0.20 -7.34
CA HIS A 714 -27.29 0.65 -8.52
C HIS A 714 -26.34 1.79 -8.18
N GLU A 715 -25.37 2.08 -9.04
CA GLU A 715 -24.51 3.26 -8.89
C GLU A 715 -25.37 4.54 -8.86
N PHE A 716 -25.14 5.41 -7.88
CA PHE A 716 -25.99 6.57 -7.63
C PHE A 716 -26.00 7.57 -8.81
N GLY A 717 -27.20 7.81 -9.34
CA GLY A 717 -27.57 8.96 -10.17
C GLY A 717 -29.01 9.41 -9.87
N ASP A 718 -29.16 10.63 -9.36
CA ASP A 718 -30.37 11.48 -9.18
C ASP A 718 -31.75 10.82 -8.92
N SER A 719 -32.18 10.76 -7.66
CA SER A 719 -33.47 11.34 -7.19
C SER A 719 -33.71 11.20 -5.67
N PRO A 720 -34.40 12.17 -5.02
CA PRO A 720 -34.56 12.21 -3.57
C PRO A 720 -35.83 11.47 -3.08
N ALA A 721 -35.70 10.64 -2.04
CA ALA A 721 -36.83 10.00 -1.37
C ALA A 721 -37.23 10.76 -0.09
N ALA A 722 -38.52 11.08 0.02
CA ALA A 722 -39.16 11.70 1.17
C ALA A 722 -39.51 10.67 2.26
N PRO A 723 -39.61 11.09 3.55
CA PRO A 723 -39.85 10.17 4.67
C PRO A 723 -41.32 9.72 4.75
N LEU A 724 -41.54 8.40 4.79
CA LEU A 724 -42.84 7.79 5.09
C LEU A 724 -42.91 7.46 6.59
N THR A 725 -43.87 8.07 7.28
CA THR A 725 -44.26 7.80 8.67
C THR A 725 -45.23 6.62 8.76
N PHE A 726 -45.03 5.74 9.75
CA PHE A 726 -45.95 4.64 10.07
C PHE A 726 -46.85 4.95 11.27
N HIS A 727 -48.11 4.54 11.18
CA HIS A 727 -49.09 4.52 12.27
C HIS A 727 -49.00 3.20 13.08
N PRO A 728 -49.19 3.23 14.42
CA PRO A 728 -49.21 2.02 15.24
C PRO A 728 -50.64 1.56 15.59
N ALA A 729 -50.88 0.25 15.62
CA ALA A 729 -52.00 -0.38 16.33
C ALA A 729 -51.71 -1.90 16.55
N PRO A 730 -52.39 -2.60 17.48
CA PRO A 730 -51.79 -2.97 18.76
C PRO A 730 -51.76 -4.49 19.03
N ALA A 731 -50.99 -4.84 20.07
CA ALA A 731 -50.77 -6.18 20.60
C ALA A 731 -52.04 -6.95 21.00
N THR A 732 -51.93 -8.29 20.98
CA THR A 732 -52.64 -9.18 21.94
C THR A 732 -51.70 -10.25 22.49
N PRO A 733 -51.75 -10.56 23.80
CA PRO A 733 -50.84 -11.49 24.49
C PRO A 733 -51.54 -12.81 24.86
N THR A 734 -50.81 -13.93 25.02
CA THR A 734 -51.15 -15.05 25.93
C THR A 734 -50.00 -16.09 26.00
N PRO A 735 -49.92 -16.98 27.02
CA PRO A 735 -48.90 -16.84 28.07
C PRO A 735 -48.16 -18.12 28.51
N LEU A 736 -47.09 -17.92 29.30
CA LEU A 736 -46.59 -18.72 30.44
C LEU A 736 -46.53 -20.26 30.36
N ALA A 737 -45.31 -20.79 30.55
CA ALA A 737 -45.09 -21.98 31.37
C ALA A 737 -43.82 -21.83 32.22
N VAL A 738 -43.96 -22.10 33.52
CA VAL A 738 -43.00 -21.97 34.61
C VAL A 738 -42.52 -23.36 35.04
N ALA A 739 -41.21 -23.54 35.30
CA ALA A 739 -40.64 -24.43 36.33
C ALA A 739 -39.10 -24.25 36.31
N ALA A 740 -38.45 -23.64 37.30
CA ALA A 740 -38.10 -24.12 38.66
C ALA A 740 -36.70 -24.81 38.72
N PRO A 741 -35.95 -24.67 39.84
CA PRO A 741 -34.49 -24.48 39.84
C PRO A 741 -33.70 -25.67 40.40
N VAL A 742 -32.49 -25.97 39.90
CA VAL A 742 -31.54 -26.86 40.61
C VAL A 742 -30.06 -26.53 40.33
N ALA A 743 -29.38 -26.16 41.42
CA ALA A 743 -28.02 -26.42 41.89
C ALA A 743 -26.77 -26.45 40.98
N SER A 744 -25.71 -25.81 41.51
CA SER A 744 -24.29 -25.89 41.15
C SER A 744 -23.71 -27.32 41.14
N ALA A 745 -22.84 -27.65 40.17
CA ALA A 745 -21.65 -28.51 40.35
C ALA A 745 -20.77 -28.65 39.08
N ILE A 746 -19.46 -28.39 39.24
CA ILE A 746 -18.27 -29.12 38.69
C ILE A 746 -17.99 -29.04 37.16
N PRO A 747 -16.70 -28.91 36.72
CA PRO A 747 -16.36 -28.91 35.29
C PRO A 747 -16.75 -30.24 34.64
N ALA A 748 -17.49 -30.17 33.52
CA ALA A 748 -17.96 -31.33 32.80
C ALA A 748 -16.79 -32.10 32.15
N VAL A 749 -16.58 -33.34 32.60
CA VAL A 749 -15.93 -34.38 31.81
C VAL A 749 -16.92 -34.75 30.69
N ILE A 750 -16.51 -34.55 29.44
CA ILE A 750 -17.32 -34.95 28.27
C ILE A 750 -17.53 -36.47 28.33
N PRO A 751 -18.77 -36.99 28.24
CA PRO A 751 -19.04 -38.42 28.31
C PRO A 751 -18.48 -39.12 27.07
N ARG A 752 -17.42 -39.91 27.26
CA ARG A 752 -16.82 -40.79 26.24
C ARG A 752 -17.59 -42.11 26.22
N PHE A 753 -17.99 -42.60 25.04
CA PHE A 753 -18.37 -44.01 24.91
C PHE A 753 -17.12 -44.87 24.66
N ALA A 754 -17.10 -46.09 25.18
CA ALA A 754 -15.98 -47.01 24.95
C ALA A 754 -15.94 -47.45 23.48
N ASP A 755 -14.81 -47.24 22.81
CA ASP A 755 -14.52 -47.72 21.45
C ASP A 755 -13.69 -49.03 21.49
N ASP A 756 -13.13 -49.43 20.36
CA ASP A 756 -12.41 -50.71 20.24
C ASP A 756 -10.91 -50.65 20.58
N ARG A 757 -10.38 -49.54 21.11
CA ARG A 757 -8.92 -49.39 21.33
C ARG A 757 -8.31 -50.49 22.20
N ASN A 758 -9.09 -51.08 23.10
CA ASN A 758 -8.67 -52.18 23.98
C ASN A 758 -8.64 -53.56 23.29
N LYS A 759 -9.05 -53.66 22.03
CA LYS A 759 -9.07 -54.89 21.23
C LYS A 759 -7.88 -54.99 20.25
N ALA A 760 -6.95 -54.04 20.28
CA ALA A 760 -5.73 -54.09 19.48
C ALA A 760 -4.81 -55.24 19.93
N PRO A 761 -4.13 -55.97 19.02
CA PRO A 761 -4.13 -55.83 17.56
C PRO A 761 -5.43 -56.35 16.92
N PHE A 762 -5.97 -55.61 15.95
CA PHE A 762 -7.28 -55.87 15.35
C PHE A 762 -7.25 -57.09 14.41
N ALA A 763 -8.24 -57.98 14.54
CA ALA A 763 -8.40 -59.16 13.68
C ALA A 763 -9.10 -58.86 12.34
N THR A 764 -9.82 -57.75 12.27
CA THR A 764 -10.49 -57.23 11.06
C THR A 764 -10.04 -55.77 10.82
N ARG A 765 -10.37 -55.23 9.64
CA ARG A 765 -9.96 -53.86 9.23
C ARG A 765 -10.45 -52.81 10.23
N CYS A 766 -9.61 -51.82 10.51
CA CYS A 766 -9.86 -50.77 11.49
C CYS A 766 -10.11 -49.41 10.83
N ILE A 767 -11.18 -48.72 11.23
CA ILE A 767 -11.49 -47.34 10.80
C ILE A 767 -11.40 -46.41 12.00
N LEU A 768 -10.81 -45.24 11.81
CA LEU A 768 -10.79 -44.16 12.80
C LEU A 768 -11.82 -43.10 12.42
N VAL A 769 -12.71 -42.77 13.37
CA VAL A 769 -13.69 -41.70 13.25
C VAL A 769 -13.23 -40.53 14.12
N VAL A 770 -13.04 -39.36 13.51
CA VAL A 770 -12.68 -38.13 14.20
C VAL A 770 -13.85 -37.17 14.10
N GLU A 771 -14.63 -37.06 15.17
CA GLU A 771 -15.95 -36.43 15.19
C GLU A 771 -16.24 -35.86 16.58
N ASP A 772 -16.53 -34.55 16.66
CA ASP A 772 -16.76 -33.86 17.92
C ASP A 772 -18.16 -34.09 18.48
N GLU A 773 -19.17 -34.34 17.64
CA GLU A 773 -20.54 -34.62 18.07
C GLU A 773 -20.70 -36.08 18.57
N PRO A 774 -20.96 -36.33 19.88
CA PRO A 774 -20.97 -37.69 20.43
C PRO A 774 -22.05 -38.60 19.85
N ASN A 775 -23.22 -38.03 19.49
CA ASN A 775 -24.33 -38.78 18.91
C ASN A 775 -24.02 -39.24 17.49
N PHE A 776 -23.42 -38.36 16.68
CA PHE A 776 -23.04 -38.69 15.30
C PHE A 776 -21.83 -39.64 15.26
N ALA A 777 -20.85 -39.43 16.13
CA ALA A 777 -19.74 -40.36 16.35
C ALA A 777 -20.24 -41.77 16.70
N ARG A 778 -21.31 -41.86 17.51
CA ARG A 778 -21.95 -43.15 17.85
C ARG A 778 -22.62 -43.81 16.65
N ILE A 779 -23.30 -43.04 15.80
CA ILE A 779 -23.91 -43.54 14.55
C ILE A 779 -22.84 -44.11 13.61
N LEU A 780 -21.73 -43.39 13.43
CA LEU A 780 -20.61 -43.86 12.61
C LEU A 780 -19.94 -45.11 13.20
N TYR A 781 -19.79 -45.17 14.52
CA TYR A 781 -19.26 -46.32 15.24
C TYR A 781 -20.15 -47.57 15.05
N ASP A 782 -21.46 -47.44 15.25
CA ASP A 782 -22.41 -48.54 15.09
C ASP A 782 -22.50 -49.02 13.63
N LEU A 783 -22.43 -48.09 12.67
CA LEU A 783 -22.44 -48.41 11.23
C LEU A 783 -21.15 -49.13 10.80
N ALA A 784 -19.98 -48.70 11.29
CA ALA A 784 -18.72 -49.37 11.03
C ALA A 784 -18.74 -50.84 11.49
N HIS A 785 -19.35 -51.09 12.66
CA HIS A 785 -19.54 -52.45 13.20
C HIS A 785 -20.53 -53.29 12.39
N GLU A 786 -21.65 -52.71 11.93
CA GLU A 786 -22.60 -53.39 11.05
C GLU A 786 -21.91 -53.88 9.76
N LEU A 787 -20.93 -53.13 9.27
CA LEU A 787 -20.14 -53.43 8.08
C LEU A 787 -18.88 -54.29 8.36
N GLY A 788 -18.67 -54.72 9.62
CA GLY A 788 -17.59 -55.65 10.00
C GLY A 788 -16.22 -55.02 10.28
N TYR A 789 -16.14 -53.69 10.40
CA TYR A 789 -14.91 -52.97 10.77
C TYR A 789 -14.77 -52.85 12.30
N MET A 790 -13.53 -52.85 12.79
CA MET A 790 -13.20 -52.32 14.12
C MET A 790 -13.18 -50.79 14.05
N CYS A 791 -13.65 -50.10 15.09
CA CYS A 791 -13.79 -48.64 15.05
C CYS A 791 -13.11 -47.97 16.26
N LEU A 792 -12.22 -47.02 15.96
CA LEU A 792 -11.64 -46.07 16.91
C LEU A 792 -12.37 -44.74 16.80
N VAL A 793 -12.55 -44.04 17.91
CA VAL A 793 -13.26 -42.75 17.94
C VAL A 793 -12.44 -41.70 18.68
N ALA A 794 -12.24 -40.55 18.04
CA ALA A 794 -11.65 -39.35 18.60
C ALA A 794 -12.65 -38.20 18.56
N HIS A 795 -12.67 -37.38 19.61
CA HIS A 795 -13.57 -36.21 19.69
C HIS A 795 -12.86 -34.88 19.42
N GLY A 796 -11.55 -34.92 19.18
CA GLY A 796 -10.72 -33.76 18.83
C GLY A 796 -9.65 -34.12 17.81
N ALA A 797 -9.09 -33.08 17.19
CA ALA A 797 -8.04 -33.13 16.19
C ALA A 797 -6.75 -33.75 16.70
N ASP A 798 -6.28 -33.34 17.88
CA ASP A 798 -5.04 -33.86 18.46
C ASP A 798 -5.20 -35.34 18.86
N GLU A 799 -6.35 -35.71 19.46
CA GLU A 799 -6.68 -37.10 19.78
C GLU A 799 -6.76 -37.96 18.52
N GLY A 800 -7.41 -37.46 17.45
CA GLY A 800 -7.53 -38.15 16.17
C GLY A 800 -6.18 -38.38 15.51
N TYR A 801 -5.29 -37.37 15.57
CA TYR A 801 -3.94 -37.50 15.06
C TYR A 801 -3.09 -38.51 15.83
N ASP A 802 -3.16 -38.49 17.15
CA ASP A 802 -2.39 -39.40 18.00
C ASP A 802 -2.86 -40.86 17.82
N LEU A 803 -4.17 -41.11 17.75
CA LEU A 803 -4.72 -42.44 17.49
C LEU A 803 -4.36 -42.95 16.09
N ALA A 804 -4.38 -42.09 15.07
CA ALA A 804 -3.97 -42.45 13.72
C ALA A 804 -2.49 -42.87 13.66
N ARG A 805 -1.63 -42.23 14.49
CA ARG A 805 -0.22 -42.57 14.59
C ARG A 805 0.03 -43.85 15.37
N GLU A 806 -0.69 -44.06 16.47
CA GLU A 806 -0.49 -45.20 17.35
C GLU A 806 -1.02 -46.51 16.75
N PHE A 807 -2.21 -46.47 16.13
CA PHE A 807 -2.91 -47.67 15.66
C PHE A 807 -2.88 -47.88 14.15
N VAL A 808 -2.46 -46.88 13.36
CA VAL A 808 -2.35 -46.91 11.89
C VAL A 808 -3.62 -47.53 11.24
N PRO A 809 -4.78 -46.86 11.35
CA PRO A 809 -6.05 -47.40 10.85
C PRO A 809 -6.03 -47.57 9.33
N ASP A 810 -6.81 -48.52 8.82
CA ASP A 810 -6.96 -48.76 7.38
C ASP A 810 -7.66 -47.60 6.67
N ALA A 811 -8.46 -46.79 7.39
CA ALA A 811 -9.06 -45.57 6.88
C ALA A 811 -9.50 -44.60 7.97
N ILE A 812 -9.69 -43.33 7.60
CA ILE A 812 -10.09 -42.26 8.52
C ILE A 812 -11.34 -41.54 7.98
N LEU A 813 -12.36 -41.43 8.82
CA LEU A 813 -13.49 -40.51 8.64
C LEU A 813 -13.22 -39.26 9.48
N LEU A 814 -13.17 -38.09 8.84
CA LEU A 814 -12.71 -36.86 9.48
C LEU A 814 -13.73 -35.73 9.34
N ASP A 815 -14.22 -35.22 10.48
CA ASP A 815 -14.92 -33.94 10.51
C ASP A 815 -13.93 -32.78 10.33
N MET A 816 -14.39 -31.74 9.65
CA MET A 816 -13.69 -30.47 9.47
C MET A 816 -13.82 -29.53 10.67
N ARG A 817 -14.90 -29.63 11.45
CA ARG A 817 -15.12 -28.84 12.67
C ARG A 817 -14.81 -29.70 13.89
N LEU A 818 -13.60 -29.54 14.41
CA LEU A 818 -13.18 -30.16 15.67
C LEU A 818 -12.87 -29.04 16.69
N PRO A 819 -13.05 -29.30 18.00
CA PRO A 819 -13.04 -28.28 19.05
C PRO A 819 -11.67 -27.62 19.31
N ASP A 820 -10.58 -28.27 18.90
CA ASP A 820 -9.19 -27.90 19.15
C ASP A 820 -8.49 -27.34 17.89
N HIS A 821 -8.52 -28.06 16.77
CA HIS A 821 -7.96 -27.62 15.49
C HIS A 821 -8.88 -27.98 14.33
N SER A 822 -8.76 -27.29 13.18
CA SER A 822 -9.55 -27.67 12.00
C SER A 822 -9.19 -29.09 11.53
N GLY A 823 -10.17 -29.86 11.05
CA GLY A 823 -9.92 -31.14 10.38
C GLY A 823 -8.96 -31.01 9.18
N LEU A 824 -8.87 -29.83 8.54
CA LEU A 824 -7.86 -29.57 7.51
C LEU A 824 -6.44 -29.66 8.08
N THR A 825 -6.23 -29.19 9.32
CA THR A 825 -4.94 -29.29 10.03
C THR A 825 -4.60 -30.75 10.33
N VAL A 826 -5.59 -31.56 10.72
CA VAL A 826 -5.40 -33.02 10.94
C VAL A 826 -5.02 -33.70 9.63
N LEU A 827 -5.77 -33.43 8.55
CA LEU A 827 -5.47 -33.97 7.22
C LEU A 827 -4.06 -33.59 6.76
N GLN A 828 -3.67 -32.33 6.92
CA GLN A 828 -2.32 -31.88 6.59
C GLN A 828 -1.25 -32.64 7.41
N ARG A 829 -1.40 -32.70 8.74
CA ARG A 829 -0.46 -33.41 9.62
C ARG A 829 -0.36 -34.90 9.29
N LEU A 830 -1.47 -35.53 8.88
CA LEU A 830 -1.51 -36.93 8.45
C LEU A 830 -0.75 -37.13 7.12
N LYS A 831 -0.91 -36.21 6.16
CA LYS A 831 -0.26 -36.29 4.84
C LYS A 831 1.22 -35.90 4.85
N GLU A 832 1.69 -35.17 5.86
CA GLU A 832 3.11 -34.81 6.00
C GLU A 832 4.00 -36.00 6.42
N ARG A 833 3.46 -36.99 7.15
CA ARG A 833 4.24 -38.13 7.67
C ARG A 833 4.17 -39.37 6.78
N ALA A 834 5.30 -40.06 6.60
CA ALA A 834 5.41 -41.26 5.75
C ALA A 834 4.48 -42.41 6.19
N GLU A 835 4.34 -42.59 7.50
CA GLU A 835 3.57 -43.68 8.12
C GLU A 835 2.05 -43.47 8.01
N THR A 836 1.56 -42.24 7.87
CA THR A 836 0.12 -41.93 7.85
C THR A 836 -0.38 -41.33 6.53
N ARG A 837 0.51 -40.88 5.63
CA ARG A 837 0.13 -40.19 4.38
C ARG A 837 -0.69 -41.04 3.40
N HIS A 838 -0.45 -42.35 3.40
CA HIS A 838 -1.09 -43.30 2.50
C HIS A 838 -2.48 -43.71 3.00
N ILE A 839 -2.81 -43.40 4.27
CA ILE A 839 -4.10 -43.75 4.84
C ILE A 839 -5.21 -42.98 4.09
N PRO A 840 -6.22 -43.69 3.57
CA PRO A 840 -7.37 -43.09 2.92
C PRO A 840 -8.18 -42.26 3.91
N VAL A 841 -8.33 -40.95 3.65
CA VAL A 841 -9.14 -40.05 4.48
C VAL A 841 -10.38 -39.62 3.71
N HIS A 842 -11.56 -39.85 4.29
CA HIS A 842 -12.82 -39.35 3.78
C HIS A 842 -13.33 -38.24 4.70
N VAL A 843 -13.68 -37.11 4.12
CA VAL A 843 -14.09 -35.92 4.88
C VAL A 843 -15.60 -35.86 4.97
N ILE A 844 -16.13 -35.63 6.16
CA ILE A 844 -17.57 -35.46 6.41
C ILE A 844 -17.76 -34.08 7.02
N SER A 845 -18.37 -33.13 6.33
CA SER A 845 -18.43 -31.71 6.79
C SER A 845 -19.76 -31.04 6.49
N VAL A 846 -20.05 -29.94 7.18
CA VAL A 846 -21.22 -29.07 6.94
C VAL A 846 -20.89 -27.94 5.93
N GLU A 847 -19.61 -27.67 5.67
CA GLU A 847 -19.13 -26.60 4.77
C GLU A 847 -18.67 -27.11 3.41
N ASP A 848 -19.06 -26.41 2.34
CA ASP A 848 -18.73 -26.70 0.93
C ASP A 848 -17.26 -26.32 0.57
N ARG A 849 -16.29 -26.82 1.33
CA ARG A 849 -14.84 -26.71 1.04
C ARG A 849 -14.30 -27.97 0.37
N VAL A 850 -15.05 -28.50 -0.59
CA VAL A 850 -14.71 -29.75 -1.30
C VAL A 850 -13.33 -29.66 -1.96
N GLU A 851 -13.04 -28.53 -2.60
CA GLU A 851 -11.79 -28.31 -3.32
C GLU A 851 -10.57 -28.37 -2.39
N ALA A 852 -10.60 -27.63 -1.27
CA ALA A 852 -9.46 -27.56 -0.35
C ALA A 852 -9.13 -28.93 0.29
N ALA A 853 -10.15 -29.71 0.67
CA ALA A 853 -9.96 -31.06 1.22
C ALA A 853 -9.46 -32.06 0.15
N MET A 854 -9.99 -32.00 -1.07
CA MET A 854 -9.57 -32.84 -2.19
C MET A 854 -8.14 -32.52 -2.65
N HIS A 855 -7.74 -31.24 -2.67
CA HIS A 855 -6.38 -30.81 -3.01
C HIS A 855 -5.34 -31.27 -1.99
N MET A 856 -5.74 -31.53 -0.73
CA MET A 856 -4.86 -32.08 0.30
C MET A 856 -4.86 -33.62 0.37
N GLY A 857 -5.43 -34.31 -0.62
CA GLY A 857 -5.34 -35.76 -0.72
C GLY A 857 -6.42 -36.54 0.05
N ALA A 858 -7.58 -35.91 0.31
CA ALA A 858 -8.78 -36.65 0.71
C ALA A 858 -9.30 -37.50 -0.47
N ILE A 859 -9.86 -38.66 -0.16
CA ILE A 859 -10.37 -39.63 -1.14
C ILE A 859 -11.77 -39.30 -1.61
N GLY A 860 -12.54 -38.66 -0.75
CA GLY A 860 -13.94 -38.37 -0.94
C GLY A 860 -14.41 -37.37 0.11
N TYR A 861 -15.54 -36.77 -0.19
CA TYR A 861 -16.15 -35.73 0.62
C TYR A 861 -17.65 -35.98 0.67
N ALA A 862 -18.26 -35.82 1.85
CA ALA A 862 -19.70 -35.92 2.07
C ALA A 862 -20.20 -34.72 2.90
N VAL A 863 -21.33 -34.13 2.48
CA VAL A 863 -21.96 -33.00 3.18
C VAL A 863 -22.93 -33.53 4.25
N LYS A 864 -22.85 -33.06 5.50
CA LYS A 864 -23.90 -33.33 6.51
C LYS A 864 -25.11 -32.40 6.27
N PRO A 865 -26.36 -32.84 6.48
CA PRO A 865 -26.76 -34.14 7.05
C PRO A 865 -26.74 -35.24 5.99
N THR A 866 -25.94 -36.29 6.21
CA THR A 866 -25.94 -37.48 5.37
C THR A 866 -27.00 -38.46 5.89
N THR A 867 -27.82 -39.00 4.99
CA THR A 867 -28.71 -40.11 5.34
C THR A 867 -27.90 -41.37 5.63
N ARG A 868 -28.49 -42.34 6.36
CA ARG A 868 -27.82 -43.62 6.63
C ARG A 868 -27.45 -44.37 5.34
N GLU A 869 -28.22 -44.19 4.26
CA GLU A 869 -27.91 -44.76 2.94
C GLU A 869 -26.67 -44.09 2.31
N GLU A 870 -26.57 -42.76 2.38
CA GLU A 870 -25.39 -42.03 1.88
C GLU A 870 -24.12 -42.36 2.67
N LEU A 871 -24.21 -42.58 3.99
CA LEU A 871 -23.09 -43.07 4.79
C LEU A 871 -22.68 -44.50 4.37
N LYS A 872 -23.63 -45.39 4.06
CA LYS A 872 -23.30 -46.71 3.50
C LYS A 872 -22.55 -46.59 2.16
N ASP A 873 -22.91 -45.63 1.31
CA ASP A 873 -22.19 -45.35 0.07
C ASP A 873 -20.79 -44.77 0.30
N VAL A 874 -20.57 -43.99 1.36
CA VAL A 874 -19.24 -43.54 1.78
C VAL A 874 -18.36 -44.73 2.16
N PHE A 875 -18.86 -45.64 3.01
CA PHE A 875 -18.13 -46.85 3.38
C PHE A 875 -17.91 -47.80 2.19
N ALA A 876 -18.89 -47.96 1.30
CA ALA A 876 -18.76 -48.79 0.10
C ALA A 876 -17.70 -48.25 -0.88
N ARG A 877 -17.63 -46.92 -1.07
CA ARG A 877 -16.56 -46.29 -1.87
C ARG A 877 -15.18 -46.49 -1.24
N LEU A 878 -15.12 -46.46 0.08
CA LEU A 878 -13.89 -46.68 0.84
C LEU A 878 -13.45 -48.15 0.74
N GLU A 879 -14.38 -49.08 0.82
CA GLU A 879 -14.15 -50.53 0.66
C GLU A 879 -13.72 -50.90 -0.78
N ALA A 880 -14.34 -50.32 -1.80
CA ALA A 880 -13.98 -50.52 -3.20
C ALA A 880 -12.51 -50.11 -3.46
N LYS A 881 -12.07 -49.00 -2.88
CA LYS A 881 -10.66 -48.56 -3.00
C LYS A 881 -9.69 -49.45 -2.22
N LEU A 882 -10.11 -50.01 -1.09
CA LEU A 882 -9.32 -50.93 -0.26
C LEU A 882 -9.25 -52.37 -0.81
N THR A 883 -10.07 -52.75 -1.81
CA THR A 883 -10.14 -54.13 -2.36
C THR A 883 -9.54 -54.27 -3.77
N GLN A 884 -9.27 -53.17 -4.46
CA GLN A 884 -8.72 -53.17 -5.82
C GLN A 884 -7.21 -53.52 -5.83
N LYS A 885 -6.85 -54.66 -6.43
CA LYS A 885 -5.47 -55.22 -6.40
C LYS A 885 -4.52 -54.72 -7.50
N VAL A 886 -5.04 -54.25 -8.64
CA VAL A 886 -4.25 -53.76 -9.77
C VAL A 886 -4.72 -52.34 -10.10
N LYS A 887 -3.80 -51.40 -10.24
CA LYS A 887 -4.07 -49.99 -10.54
C LYS A 887 -3.75 -49.68 -11.99
N ARG A 888 -4.62 -48.93 -12.67
CA ARG A 888 -4.49 -48.56 -14.09
C ARG A 888 -4.09 -47.10 -14.26
N VAL A 889 -3.00 -46.86 -14.98
CA VAL A 889 -2.50 -45.50 -15.27
C VAL A 889 -2.54 -45.25 -16.77
N LEU A 890 -3.13 -44.13 -17.18
CA LEU A 890 -3.10 -43.66 -18.58
C LEU A 890 -1.97 -42.66 -18.76
N LEU A 891 -1.04 -42.95 -19.67
CA LEU A 891 0.08 -42.06 -20.01
C LEU A 891 -0.11 -41.49 -21.42
N VAL A 892 -0.19 -40.17 -21.53
CA VAL A 892 -0.37 -39.43 -22.79
C VAL A 892 0.86 -38.55 -23.05
N GLU A 893 1.74 -38.97 -23.95
CA GLU A 893 3.02 -38.31 -24.22
C GLU A 893 3.40 -38.52 -25.70
N ASP A 894 3.70 -37.44 -26.43
CA ASP A 894 3.95 -37.49 -27.87
C ASP A 894 5.31 -38.14 -28.20
N ASP A 895 6.33 -37.85 -27.41
CA ASP A 895 7.69 -38.37 -27.57
C ASP A 895 7.80 -39.85 -27.14
N ASP A 896 8.14 -40.74 -28.07
CA ASP A 896 8.27 -42.19 -27.85
C ASP A 896 9.31 -42.54 -26.77
N LEU A 897 10.45 -41.84 -26.72
CA LEU A 897 11.51 -42.10 -25.75
C LEU A 897 11.10 -41.67 -24.35
N GLN A 898 10.46 -40.51 -24.23
CA GLN A 898 9.94 -40.00 -22.95
C GLN A 898 8.80 -40.88 -22.44
N ARG A 899 7.88 -41.29 -23.32
CA ARG A 899 6.78 -42.18 -22.99
C ARG A 899 7.30 -43.51 -22.42
N GLU A 900 8.32 -44.10 -23.02
CA GLU A 900 8.94 -45.33 -22.50
C GLU A 900 9.66 -45.08 -21.16
N SER A 901 10.35 -43.95 -21.01
CA SER A 901 11.03 -43.58 -19.76
C SER A 901 10.05 -43.39 -18.60
N ILE A 902 8.94 -42.70 -18.83
CA ILE A 902 7.90 -42.47 -17.82
C ILE A 902 7.18 -43.78 -17.46
N ALA A 903 6.88 -44.61 -18.47
CA ALA A 903 6.28 -45.92 -18.25
C ALA A 903 7.18 -46.82 -17.37
N ARG A 904 8.50 -46.85 -17.60
CA ARG A 904 9.43 -47.61 -16.73
C ARG A 904 9.53 -47.03 -15.31
N LEU A 905 9.45 -45.71 -15.18
CA LEU A 905 9.53 -45.04 -13.88
C LEU A 905 8.34 -45.38 -12.99
N ILE A 906 7.13 -45.31 -13.56
CA ILE A 906 5.86 -45.57 -12.87
C ILE A 906 5.57 -47.07 -12.74
N GLY A 907 6.01 -47.88 -13.70
CA GLY A 907 5.67 -49.30 -13.81
C GLY A 907 6.12 -50.13 -12.61
N ASP A 908 5.20 -50.94 -12.08
CA ASP A 908 5.42 -51.85 -10.96
C ASP A 908 4.53 -53.10 -11.12
N GLU A 909 4.75 -54.17 -10.33
CA GLU A 909 4.05 -55.47 -10.50
C GLU A 909 2.51 -55.38 -10.40
N ASP A 910 2.00 -54.33 -9.75
CA ASP A 910 0.59 -54.03 -9.48
C ASP A 910 0.05 -52.82 -10.27
N ILE A 911 0.84 -52.25 -11.21
CA ILE A 911 0.47 -51.08 -12.01
C ILE A 911 0.44 -51.44 -13.51
N GLU A 912 -0.75 -51.36 -14.10
CA GLU A 912 -0.98 -51.50 -15.54
C GLU A 912 -0.94 -50.11 -16.19
N ILE A 913 0.01 -49.87 -17.09
CA ILE A 913 0.18 -48.58 -17.79
C ILE A 913 -0.28 -48.72 -19.23
N THR A 914 -1.29 -47.95 -19.62
CA THR A 914 -1.70 -47.79 -21.02
C THR A 914 -1.08 -46.49 -21.54
N ALA A 915 -0.20 -46.56 -22.54
CA ALA A 915 0.53 -45.41 -23.06
C ALA A 915 0.11 -45.07 -24.50
N VAL A 916 -0.27 -43.82 -24.76
CA VAL A 916 -0.72 -43.30 -26.07
C VAL A 916 0.02 -42.02 -26.45
N GLY A 917 0.18 -41.77 -27.75
CA GLY A 917 0.87 -40.58 -28.28
C GLY A 917 -0.07 -39.47 -28.78
N LEU A 918 -1.36 -39.76 -28.91
CA LEU A 918 -2.38 -38.84 -29.42
C LEU A 918 -3.45 -38.60 -28.36
N ALA A 919 -3.95 -37.37 -28.28
CA ALA A 919 -5.04 -37.00 -27.38
C ALA A 919 -6.35 -37.72 -27.72
N GLN A 920 -6.61 -37.93 -29.01
CA GLN A 920 -7.83 -38.59 -29.48
C GLN A 920 -7.90 -40.05 -29.02
N ASP A 921 -6.78 -40.77 -29.04
CA ASP A 921 -6.68 -42.15 -28.54
C ASP A 921 -6.95 -42.20 -27.02
N ALA A 922 -6.49 -41.20 -26.28
CA ALA A 922 -6.76 -41.07 -24.85
C ALA A 922 -8.27 -40.90 -24.57
N LEU A 923 -8.98 -40.07 -25.36
CA LEU A 923 -10.43 -39.89 -25.23
C LEU A 923 -11.21 -41.19 -25.52
N GLU A 924 -10.85 -41.93 -26.57
CA GLU A 924 -11.51 -43.21 -26.89
C GLU A 924 -11.33 -44.25 -25.77
N LEU A 925 -10.13 -44.29 -25.16
CA LEU A 925 -9.85 -45.15 -24.02
C LEU A 925 -10.63 -44.73 -22.77
N LEU A 926 -10.74 -43.42 -22.49
CA LEU A 926 -11.50 -42.90 -21.34
C LEU A 926 -13.02 -43.13 -21.47
N ARG A 927 -13.53 -43.35 -22.69
CA ARG A 927 -14.94 -43.72 -22.94
C ARG A 927 -15.25 -45.20 -22.68
N THR A 928 -14.24 -46.06 -22.63
CA THR A 928 -14.42 -47.51 -22.53
C THR A 928 -13.80 -48.10 -21.27
N THR A 929 -12.84 -47.42 -20.66
CA THR A 929 -11.99 -47.94 -19.59
C THR A 929 -11.85 -46.92 -18.45
N ILE A 930 -11.93 -47.38 -17.20
CA ILE A 930 -11.68 -46.57 -16.01
C ILE A 930 -10.19 -46.62 -15.66
N TYR A 931 -9.59 -45.45 -15.49
CA TYR A 931 -8.20 -45.27 -15.06
C TYR A 931 -8.14 -44.65 -13.65
N ASP A 932 -7.15 -45.04 -12.86
CA ASP A 932 -6.93 -44.57 -11.49
C ASP A 932 -6.09 -43.29 -11.43
N CYS A 933 -5.28 -43.03 -12.46
CA CYS A 933 -4.48 -41.82 -12.64
C CYS A 933 -4.19 -41.60 -14.12
N MET A 934 -4.08 -40.33 -14.54
CA MET A 934 -3.66 -39.95 -15.88
C MET A 934 -2.45 -39.02 -15.81
N VAL A 935 -1.41 -39.29 -16.59
CA VAL A 935 -0.23 -38.44 -16.77
C VAL A 935 -0.26 -37.91 -18.20
N ILE A 936 -0.19 -36.59 -18.38
CA ILE A 936 -0.39 -35.94 -19.68
C ILE A 936 0.68 -34.86 -19.94
N ASP A 937 1.27 -34.84 -21.14
CA ASP A 937 1.98 -33.64 -21.65
C ASP A 937 1.00 -32.70 -22.38
N LEU A 938 1.23 -31.40 -22.24
CA LEU A 938 0.43 -30.36 -22.90
C LEU A 938 0.74 -30.22 -24.39
N LYS A 939 1.91 -30.71 -24.84
CA LYS A 939 2.33 -30.64 -26.23
C LYS A 939 2.03 -31.97 -26.92
N LEU A 940 0.79 -32.13 -27.40
CA LEU A 940 0.40 -33.28 -28.21
C LEU A 940 0.25 -32.84 -29.68
N PRO A 941 0.49 -33.73 -30.65
CA PRO A 941 0.55 -33.37 -32.07
C PRO A 941 -0.83 -33.15 -32.71
N ASP A 942 -1.91 -33.67 -32.12
CA ASP A 942 -3.28 -33.61 -32.64
C ASP A 942 -4.15 -32.50 -32.00
N MET A 943 -4.02 -32.25 -30.70
CA MET A 943 -4.61 -31.10 -30.02
C MET A 943 -3.76 -30.69 -28.81
N LEU A 944 -3.92 -29.48 -28.29
CA LEU A 944 -3.21 -29.09 -27.07
C LEU A 944 -3.79 -29.86 -25.86
N GLY A 945 -2.93 -30.25 -24.91
CA GLY A 945 -3.37 -31.03 -23.75
C GLY A 945 -4.35 -30.28 -22.84
N ASN A 946 -4.39 -28.95 -22.86
CA ASN A 946 -5.42 -28.15 -22.18
C ASN A 946 -6.81 -28.34 -22.84
N ASP A 947 -6.87 -28.45 -24.16
CA ASP A 947 -8.10 -28.71 -24.90
C ASP A 947 -8.61 -30.14 -24.66
N LEU A 948 -7.70 -31.11 -24.53
CA LEU A 948 -8.05 -32.47 -24.11
C LEU A 948 -8.74 -32.47 -22.74
N LEU A 949 -8.19 -31.73 -21.75
CA LEU A 949 -8.80 -31.64 -20.42
C LEU A 949 -10.17 -30.96 -20.42
N LYS A 950 -10.34 -29.91 -21.24
CA LYS A 950 -11.66 -29.28 -21.45
C LYS A 950 -12.66 -30.26 -22.06
N ARG A 951 -12.24 -31.05 -23.05
CA ARG A 951 -13.10 -32.08 -23.68
C ARG A 951 -13.47 -33.19 -22.71
N MET A 952 -12.54 -33.66 -21.89
CA MET A 952 -12.83 -34.63 -20.82
C MET A 952 -13.89 -34.15 -19.83
N SER A 953 -13.99 -32.84 -19.59
CA SER A 953 -15.03 -32.26 -18.72
C SER A 953 -16.39 -32.08 -19.38
N THR A 954 -16.46 -32.10 -20.72
CA THR A 954 -17.66 -31.79 -21.50
C THR A 954 -18.23 -32.99 -22.25
N GLU A 955 -17.43 -34.01 -22.53
CA GLU A 955 -17.84 -35.24 -23.18
C GLU A 955 -18.15 -36.37 -22.17
N ASP A 956 -19.07 -37.27 -22.53
CA ASP A 956 -19.45 -38.43 -21.72
C ASP A 956 -18.33 -39.48 -21.67
N ILE A 957 -17.49 -39.42 -20.62
CA ILE A 957 -16.45 -40.41 -20.30
C ILE A 957 -16.87 -41.29 -19.11
N CYS A 958 -16.26 -42.49 -18.97
CA CYS A 958 -16.63 -43.43 -17.89
C CYS A 958 -16.33 -42.88 -16.49
N SER A 959 -15.23 -42.15 -16.33
CA SER A 959 -14.77 -41.55 -15.09
C SER A 959 -13.70 -40.52 -15.40
N PHE A 960 -13.64 -39.43 -14.62
CA PHE A 960 -12.58 -38.42 -14.71
C PHE A 960 -11.42 -38.81 -13.76
N PRO A 961 -10.31 -39.38 -14.25
CA PRO A 961 -9.19 -39.75 -13.39
C PRO A 961 -8.47 -38.51 -12.84
N PRO A 962 -7.81 -38.61 -11.67
CA PRO A 962 -6.83 -37.62 -11.23
C PRO A 962 -5.77 -37.39 -12.31
N VAL A 963 -5.64 -36.14 -12.78
CA VAL A 963 -4.70 -35.77 -13.85
C VAL A 963 -3.44 -35.11 -13.27
N ILE A 964 -2.28 -35.60 -13.70
CA ILE A 964 -0.95 -35.01 -13.51
C ILE A 964 -0.48 -34.44 -14.86
N VAL A 965 -0.33 -33.11 -14.92
CA VAL A 965 0.23 -32.45 -16.10
C VAL A 965 1.74 -32.48 -15.99
N TYR A 966 2.42 -33.19 -16.89
CA TYR A 966 3.87 -33.31 -16.93
C TYR A 966 4.39 -32.62 -18.20
N THR A 967 4.78 -31.34 -18.09
CA THR A 967 5.06 -30.51 -19.28
C THR A 967 6.42 -29.80 -19.21
N GLY A 968 7.10 -29.67 -20.36
CA GLY A 968 8.36 -28.92 -20.46
C GLY A 968 8.18 -27.42 -20.73
N ARG A 969 6.92 -26.97 -20.84
CA ARG A 969 6.57 -25.58 -21.19
C ARG A 969 6.41 -24.72 -19.93
N ASN A 970 6.91 -23.49 -19.98
CA ASN A 970 6.60 -22.48 -18.95
C ASN A 970 5.16 -22.00 -19.14
N LEU A 971 4.37 -22.05 -18.06
CA LEU A 971 2.97 -21.66 -18.04
C LEU A 971 2.83 -20.22 -17.53
N THR A 972 1.90 -19.45 -18.09
CA THR A 972 1.49 -18.15 -17.52
C THR A 972 0.57 -18.39 -16.31
N ARG A 973 0.38 -17.37 -15.44
CA ARG A 973 -0.54 -17.48 -14.28
C ARG A 973 -1.97 -17.83 -14.69
N ASP A 974 -2.43 -17.28 -15.81
CA ASP A 974 -3.78 -17.55 -16.34
C ASP A 974 -3.90 -19.00 -16.86
N GLU A 975 -2.87 -19.50 -17.55
CA GLU A 975 -2.82 -20.88 -18.03
C GLU A 975 -2.70 -21.89 -16.88
N GLU A 976 -1.90 -21.57 -15.85
CA GLU A 976 -1.79 -22.40 -14.65
C GLU A 976 -3.12 -22.43 -13.88
N ALA A 977 -3.78 -21.29 -13.70
CA ALA A 977 -5.08 -21.20 -13.05
C ALA A 977 -6.17 -21.96 -13.84
N GLU A 978 -6.12 -21.91 -15.17
CA GLU A 978 -7.04 -22.65 -16.03
C GLU A 978 -6.79 -24.17 -15.97
N LEU A 979 -5.53 -24.61 -15.99
CA LEU A 979 -5.14 -26.02 -15.88
C LEU A 979 -5.44 -26.60 -14.49
N ARG A 980 -5.34 -25.80 -13.42
CA ARG A 980 -5.69 -26.22 -12.06
C ARG A 980 -7.16 -26.60 -11.88
N LYS A 981 -8.05 -26.16 -12.80
CA LYS A 981 -9.46 -26.59 -12.80
C LYS A 981 -9.63 -28.06 -13.13
N TYR A 982 -8.71 -28.62 -13.92
CA TYR A 982 -8.81 -29.98 -14.46
C TYR A 982 -7.66 -30.91 -14.02
N SER A 983 -6.56 -30.35 -13.50
CA SER A 983 -5.38 -31.10 -13.07
C SER A 983 -5.07 -30.88 -11.59
N ARG A 984 -4.68 -31.95 -10.90
CA ARG A 984 -4.37 -31.91 -9.45
C ARG A 984 -2.93 -31.55 -9.17
N SER A 985 -2.02 -31.91 -10.08
CA SER A 985 -0.59 -31.59 -9.98
C SER A 985 -0.07 -31.18 -11.36
N ILE A 986 0.73 -30.11 -11.39
CA ILE A 986 1.41 -29.62 -12.60
C ILE A 986 2.91 -29.71 -12.31
N ILE A 987 3.60 -30.55 -13.06
CA ILE A 987 5.02 -30.85 -12.91
C ILE A 987 5.73 -30.34 -14.16
N ILE A 988 6.65 -29.38 -13.96
CA ILE A 988 7.49 -28.86 -15.03
C ILE A 988 8.68 -29.82 -15.24
N LYS A 989 8.89 -30.31 -16.48
CA LYS A 989 9.99 -31.21 -16.86
C LYS A 989 11.34 -30.53 -16.54
N GLY A 990 12.16 -31.17 -15.71
CA GLY A 990 13.45 -30.65 -15.20
C GLY A 990 14.24 -31.71 -14.41
N ALA A 991 15.41 -31.34 -13.87
CA ALA A 991 16.38 -32.29 -13.29
C ALA A 991 15.88 -33.14 -12.10
N ARG A 992 14.81 -32.69 -11.41
CA ARG A 992 14.15 -33.42 -10.30
C ARG A 992 12.68 -33.78 -10.57
N SER A 993 12.25 -33.63 -11.83
CA SER A 993 10.87 -33.87 -12.23
C SER A 993 10.48 -35.35 -12.25
N PRO A 994 11.38 -36.33 -12.52
CA PRO A 994 11.06 -37.75 -12.40
C PRO A 994 10.73 -38.18 -10.96
N GLU A 995 11.50 -37.73 -9.96
CA GLU A 995 11.24 -38.07 -8.56
C GLU A 995 9.92 -37.46 -8.06
N ARG A 996 9.59 -36.25 -8.54
CA ARG A 996 8.29 -35.61 -8.26
C ARG A 996 7.14 -36.35 -8.91
N LEU A 997 7.28 -36.75 -10.18
CA LEU A 997 6.27 -37.53 -10.88
C LEU A 997 6.01 -38.85 -10.14
N LEU A 998 7.07 -39.52 -9.67
CA LEU A 998 6.96 -40.74 -8.89
C LEU A 998 6.24 -40.52 -7.54
N ASP A 999 6.56 -39.44 -6.81
CA ASP A 999 5.90 -39.11 -5.52
C ASP A 999 4.41 -38.77 -5.68
N GLU A 1000 4.04 -38.06 -6.75
CA GLU A 1000 2.64 -37.73 -7.05
C GLU A 1000 1.85 -38.97 -7.47
N VAL A 1001 2.40 -39.79 -8.37
CA VAL A 1001 1.73 -41.03 -8.79
C VAL A 1001 1.57 -41.99 -7.61
N THR A 1002 2.59 -42.15 -6.76
CA THR A 1002 2.48 -43.01 -5.56
C THR A 1002 1.47 -42.49 -4.53
N LEU A 1003 1.34 -41.16 -4.39
CA LEU A 1003 0.29 -40.53 -3.58
C LEU A 1003 -1.11 -40.86 -4.13
N PHE A 1004 -1.35 -40.69 -5.43
CA PHE A 1004 -2.66 -40.95 -6.04
C PHE A 1004 -3.04 -42.43 -6.03
N LEU A 1005 -2.06 -43.32 -6.18
CA LEU A 1005 -2.27 -44.76 -6.12
C LEU A 1005 -2.37 -45.32 -4.69
N HIS A 1006 -2.16 -44.48 -3.65
CA HIS A 1006 -2.25 -44.84 -2.23
C HIS A 1006 -1.39 -46.05 -1.84
N LYS A 1007 -0.19 -46.16 -2.42
CA LYS A 1007 0.71 -47.31 -2.21
C LYS A 1007 1.60 -47.09 -0.98
N VAL A 1008 1.83 -48.14 -0.19
CA VAL A 1008 2.69 -48.09 1.00
C VAL A 1008 4.16 -48.11 0.57
N GLU A 1009 4.94 -47.11 0.99
CA GLU A 1009 6.34 -46.93 0.55
C GLU A 1009 7.26 -48.13 0.82
N SER A 1010 6.96 -48.93 1.85
CA SER A 1010 7.72 -50.15 2.21
C SER A 1010 7.63 -51.26 1.16
N GLN A 1011 6.63 -51.23 0.28
CA GLN A 1011 6.41 -52.22 -0.78
C GLN A 1011 7.09 -51.83 -2.11
N LEU A 1012 7.67 -50.64 -2.21
CA LEU A 1012 8.40 -50.17 -3.38
C LEU A 1012 9.85 -50.69 -3.40
N SER A 1013 10.44 -50.80 -4.59
CA SER A 1013 11.85 -51.18 -4.74
C SER A 1013 12.81 -50.19 -4.05
N HIS A 1014 13.96 -50.67 -3.60
CA HIS A 1014 14.92 -49.86 -2.83
C HIS A 1014 15.42 -48.61 -3.56
N GLU A 1015 15.54 -48.66 -4.89
CA GLU A 1015 15.92 -47.53 -5.73
C GLU A 1015 14.85 -46.43 -5.72
N ARG A 1016 13.57 -46.82 -5.87
CA ARG A 1016 12.41 -45.91 -5.81
C ARG A 1016 12.23 -45.29 -4.43
N GLN A 1017 12.42 -46.07 -3.36
CA GLN A 1017 12.41 -45.57 -1.99
C GLN A 1017 13.49 -44.49 -1.76
N LYS A 1018 14.68 -44.66 -2.35
CA LYS A 1018 15.75 -43.67 -2.27
C LYS A 1018 15.42 -42.39 -3.04
N MET A 1019 14.77 -42.50 -4.20
CA MET A 1019 14.28 -41.36 -4.99
C MET A 1019 13.20 -40.57 -4.23
N LEU A 1020 12.22 -41.27 -3.63
CA LEU A 1020 11.17 -40.68 -2.79
C LEU A 1020 11.73 -39.95 -1.55
N LYS A 1021 12.71 -40.55 -0.86
CA LYS A 1021 13.39 -39.89 0.28
C LYS A 1021 14.11 -38.61 -0.14
N THR A 1022 14.62 -38.55 -1.37
CA THR A 1022 15.32 -37.38 -1.93
C THR A 1022 14.33 -36.28 -2.35
N ALA A 1023 13.13 -36.64 -2.82
CA ALA A 1023 12.07 -35.69 -3.16
C ALA A 1023 11.47 -34.99 -1.93
N ARG A 1024 11.39 -35.69 -0.78
CA ARG A 1024 10.64 -35.27 0.43
C ARG A 1024 11.43 -34.45 1.45
N SER A 1025 12.70 -34.10 1.24
CA SER A 1025 13.47 -33.26 2.17
C SER A 1025 13.04 -31.78 2.12
N ARG A 1026 11.80 -31.48 2.55
CA ARG A 1026 11.12 -30.17 2.44
C ARG A 1026 11.65 -29.06 3.37
N ASP A 1027 12.37 -29.39 4.44
CA ASP A 1027 12.90 -28.38 5.39
C ASP A 1027 14.33 -27.89 5.07
N LYS A 1028 14.98 -28.45 4.04
CA LYS A 1028 16.32 -28.02 3.61
C LYS A 1028 16.33 -26.90 2.57
N VAL A 1029 15.19 -26.30 2.24
CA VAL A 1029 15.14 -25.23 1.21
C VAL A 1029 15.86 -23.96 1.70
N PHE A 1030 15.82 -23.69 3.00
CA PHE A 1030 16.45 -22.50 3.62
C PHE A 1030 17.89 -22.76 4.09
N GLU A 1031 18.23 -24.01 4.42
CA GLU A 1031 19.50 -24.38 5.06
C GLU A 1031 20.72 -24.04 4.17
N GLY A 1032 21.50 -23.05 4.60
CA GLY A 1032 22.71 -22.59 3.91
C GLY A 1032 22.48 -21.67 2.71
N ARG A 1033 21.24 -21.24 2.44
CA ARG A 1033 20.92 -20.28 1.37
C ARG A 1033 21.12 -18.84 1.83
N LYS A 1034 21.70 -18.01 0.98
CA LYS A 1034 21.96 -16.60 1.29
C LYS A 1034 20.83 -15.72 0.79
N VAL A 1035 20.13 -15.07 1.72
CA VAL A 1035 19.04 -14.13 1.41
C VAL A 1035 19.53 -12.71 1.69
N LEU A 1036 19.53 -11.86 0.67
CA LEU A 1036 19.78 -10.43 0.84
C LEU A 1036 18.49 -9.75 1.31
N LEU A 1037 18.47 -9.29 2.55
CA LEU A 1037 17.38 -8.52 3.12
C LEU A 1037 17.71 -7.03 3.04
N VAL A 1038 16.87 -6.28 2.32
CA VAL A 1038 17.03 -4.84 2.10
C VAL A 1038 15.82 -4.11 2.68
N ASP A 1039 16.02 -3.37 3.77
CA ASP A 1039 15.01 -2.54 4.43
C ASP A 1039 15.78 -1.42 5.17
N ASP A 1040 15.26 -0.19 5.17
CA ASP A 1040 15.93 0.94 5.84
C ASP A 1040 15.65 0.97 7.35
N ASP A 1041 14.59 0.29 7.81
CA ASP A 1041 14.26 0.16 9.22
C ASP A 1041 15.04 -0.99 9.88
N VAL A 1042 15.98 -0.61 10.74
CA VAL A 1042 16.79 -1.53 11.54
C VAL A 1042 15.97 -2.53 12.38
N ARG A 1043 14.73 -2.20 12.75
CA ARG A 1043 13.84 -3.08 13.52
C ARG A 1043 13.27 -4.19 12.64
N ASN A 1044 12.84 -3.86 11.42
CA ASN A 1044 12.38 -4.85 10.45
C ASN A 1044 13.53 -5.77 10.04
N ILE A 1045 14.72 -5.19 9.79
CA ILE A 1045 15.94 -5.97 9.54
C ILE A 1045 16.14 -6.99 10.67
N PHE A 1046 16.11 -6.56 11.92
CA PHE A 1046 16.33 -7.45 13.06
C PHE A 1046 15.26 -8.55 13.19
N ALA A 1047 13.98 -8.20 13.05
CA ALA A 1047 12.87 -9.14 13.18
C ALA A 1047 12.88 -10.20 12.08
N LEU A 1048 13.07 -9.79 10.82
CA LEU A 1048 13.12 -10.69 9.67
C LEU A 1048 14.40 -11.50 9.62
N THR A 1049 15.54 -10.93 10.00
CA THR A 1049 16.80 -11.68 10.14
C THR A 1049 16.61 -12.82 11.14
N SER A 1050 16.06 -12.52 12.32
CA SER A 1050 15.78 -13.53 13.34
C SER A 1050 14.84 -14.65 12.82
N ALA A 1051 13.78 -14.28 12.09
CA ALA A 1051 12.83 -15.23 11.55
C ALA A 1051 13.43 -16.14 10.44
N LEU A 1052 14.27 -15.58 9.56
CA LEU A 1052 14.90 -16.31 8.45
C LEU A 1052 16.05 -17.19 8.93
N GLU A 1053 16.89 -16.70 9.84
CA GLU A 1053 17.97 -17.47 10.44
C GLU A 1053 17.43 -18.64 11.27
N HIS A 1054 16.28 -18.47 11.94
CA HIS A 1054 15.60 -19.56 12.63
C HIS A 1054 15.18 -20.72 11.70
N LYS A 1055 14.97 -20.45 10.40
CA LYS A 1055 14.72 -21.48 9.37
C LYS A 1055 16.00 -22.00 8.71
N GLY A 1056 17.19 -21.52 9.10
CA GLY A 1056 18.50 -21.98 8.61
C GLY A 1056 19.08 -21.21 7.42
N ALA A 1057 18.45 -20.08 7.03
CA ALA A 1057 18.99 -19.20 5.99
C ALA A 1057 20.13 -18.32 6.54
N VAL A 1058 21.07 -17.94 5.68
CA VAL A 1058 22.12 -16.95 5.97
C VAL A 1058 21.64 -15.61 5.45
N VAL A 1059 21.51 -14.60 6.31
CA VAL A 1059 20.98 -13.29 5.91
C VAL A 1059 22.12 -12.30 5.66
N VAL A 1060 22.12 -11.70 4.48
CA VAL A 1060 22.97 -10.55 4.13
C VAL A 1060 22.10 -9.30 4.22
N ILE A 1061 22.59 -8.24 4.85
CA ILE A 1061 21.78 -7.03 5.11
C ILE A 1061 22.24 -5.90 4.17
N GLY A 1062 21.28 -5.20 3.57
CA GLY A 1062 21.46 -3.87 2.97
C GLY A 1062 20.44 -2.88 3.55
N ARG A 1063 20.81 -1.61 3.72
CA ARG A 1063 19.93 -0.59 4.35
C ARG A 1063 19.27 0.35 3.35
N ASN A 1064 19.62 0.26 2.07
CA ASN A 1064 19.00 0.99 0.98
C ASN A 1064 19.30 0.31 -0.36
N GLY A 1065 18.69 0.81 -1.45
CA GLY A 1065 18.84 0.24 -2.78
C GLY A 1065 20.30 0.23 -3.30
N ARG A 1066 21.11 1.22 -2.91
CA ARG A 1066 22.52 1.30 -3.33
C ARG A 1066 23.38 0.26 -2.60
N GLU A 1067 23.22 0.14 -1.28
CA GLU A 1067 23.91 -0.87 -0.48
C GLU A 1067 23.50 -2.29 -0.93
N ALA A 1068 22.26 -2.50 -1.36
CA ALA A 1068 21.84 -3.76 -1.94
C ALA A 1068 22.66 -4.14 -3.18
N ILE A 1069 22.89 -3.19 -4.09
CA ILE A 1069 23.71 -3.41 -5.28
C ILE A 1069 25.18 -3.62 -4.91
N GLU A 1070 25.72 -2.85 -3.96
CA GLU A 1070 27.08 -3.05 -3.44
C GLU A 1070 27.25 -4.45 -2.82
N LYS A 1071 26.28 -4.92 -2.02
CA LYS A 1071 26.29 -6.26 -1.43
C LYS A 1071 26.19 -7.37 -2.46
N LEU A 1072 25.44 -7.15 -3.54
CA LEU A 1072 25.42 -8.08 -4.68
C LEU A 1072 26.77 -8.16 -5.40
N HIS A 1073 27.56 -7.08 -5.42
CA HIS A 1073 28.94 -7.10 -5.93
C HIS A 1073 29.94 -7.75 -4.96
N GLU A 1074 29.76 -7.57 -3.65
CA GLU A 1074 30.64 -8.15 -2.61
C GLU A 1074 30.39 -9.66 -2.41
N VAL A 1075 29.14 -10.09 -2.50
CA VAL A 1075 28.70 -11.46 -2.19
C VAL A 1075 28.13 -12.09 -3.45
N GLU A 1076 28.97 -12.87 -4.15
CA GLU A 1076 28.62 -13.46 -5.46
C GLU A 1076 27.51 -14.52 -5.40
N ASP A 1077 27.18 -15.04 -4.21
CA ASP A 1077 26.36 -16.23 -4.04
C ASP A 1077 25.04 -16.00 -3.28
N ILE A 1078 24.44 -14.83 -3.47
CA ILE A 1078 23.08 -14.50 -2.99
C ILE A 1078 22.04 -15.24 -3.83
N ASP A 1079 21.13 -15.95 -3.15
CA ASP A 1079 20.11 -16.82 -3.75
C ASP A 1079 18.74 -16.12 -3.93
N LEU A 1080 18.42 -15.10 -3.11
CA LEU A 1080 17.16 -14.35 -3.17
C LEU A 1080 17.33 -12.97 -2.54
N VAL A 1081 16.60 -11.97 -3.03
CA VAL A 1081 16.53 -10.62 -2.44
C VAL A 1081 15.12 -10.36 -1.92
N LEU A 1082 15.00 -9.97 -0.64
CA LEU A 1082 13.81 -9.33 -0.07
C LEU A 1082 14.06 -7.82 -0.10
N MET A 1083 13.30 -7.09 -0.91
CA MET A 1083 13.56 -5.68 -1.22
C MET A 1083 12.40 -4.80 -0.72
N ASP A 1084 12.62 -3.98 0.30
CA ASP A 1084 11.65 -2.94 0.63
C ASP A 1084 11.52 -1.93 -0.52
N VAL A 1085 10.30 -1.49 -0.79
CA VAL A 1085 10.01 -0.58 -1.91
C VAL A 1085 10.30 0.87 -1.52
N MET A 1086 10.00 1.24 -0.28
CA MET A 1086 10.05 2.63 0.19
C MET A 1086 11.30 2.86 1.04
N MET A 1087 12.41 3.25 0.40
CA MET A 1087 13.69 3.49 1.09
C MET A 1087 14.35 4.79 0.61
N PRO A 1088 15.15 5.47 1.46
CA PRO A 1088 15.88 6.68 1.09
C PRO A 1088 17.07 6.41 0.16
N GLU A 1089 17.55 7.47 -0.49
CA GLU A 1089 18.63 7.50 -1.51
C GLU A 1089 18.30 6.81 -2.84
N MET A 1090 18.00 5.52 -2.80
CA MET A 1090 17.61 4.71 -3.97
C MET A 1090 16.46 3.80 -3.53
N ASP A 1091 15.30 4.01 -4.14
CA ASP A 1091 14.09 3.25 -3.81
C ASP A 1091 14.15 1.81 -4.34
N GLY A 1092 13.29 0.94 -3.83
CA GLY A 1092 13.30 -0.48 -4.19
C GLY A 1092 12.94 -0.73 -5.66
N PHE A 1093 12.20 0.18 -6.32
CA PHE A 1093 11.90 0.07 -7.74
C PHE A 1093 13.14 0.35 -8.58
N GLU A 1094 13.84 1.45 -8.30
CA GLU A 1094 15.08 1.86 -8.95
C GLU A 1094 16.17 0.80 -8.74
N ALA A 1095 16.33 0.32 -7.51
CA ALA A 1095 17.27 -0.75 -7.20
C ALA A 1095 16.96 -2.04 -7.98
N THR A 1096 15.69 -2.44 -8.06
CA THR A 1096 15.27 -3.61 -8.84
C THR A 1096 15.58 -3.42 -10.32
N MET A 1097 15.27 -2.25 -10.89
CA MET A 1097 15.58 -1.96 -12.29
C MET A 1097 17.09 -1.99 -12.57
N GLU A 1098 17.92 -1.42 -11.69
CA GLU A 1098 19.39 -1.45 -11.81
C GLU A 1098 19.94 -2.88 -11.70
N ILE A 1099 19.45 -3.68 -10.74
CA ILE A 1099 19.85 -5.09 -10.61
C ILE A 1099 19.50 -5.88 -11.90
N ARG A 1100 18.38 -5.55 -12.56
CA ARG A 1100 17.96 -6.18 -13.80
C ARG A 1100 18.75 -5.74 -15.03
N LYS A 1101 19.43 -4.59 -15.00
CA LYS A 1101 20.34 -4.15 -16.08
C LYS A 1101 21.62 -4.98 -16.13
N ASP A 1102 22.11 -5.48 -14.99
CA ASP A 1102 23.28 -6.37 -14.95
C ASP A 1102 22.91 -7.79 -15.43
N PRO A 1103 23.55 -8.31 -16.48
CA PRO A 1103 23.28 -9.65 -17.01
C PRO A 1103 23.43 -10.77 -15.96
N ARG A 1104 24.28 -10.58 -14.93
CA ARG A 1104 24.56 -11.60 -13.90
C ARG A 1104 23.37 -11.89 -13.00
N TRP A 1105 22.53 -10.89 -12.72
CA TRP A 1105 21.42 -11.00 -11.75
C TRP A 1105 20.04 -10.93 -12.40
N ARG A 1106 19.97 -10.99 -13.73
CA ARG A 1106 18.70 -10.96 -14.46
C ARG A 1106 17.71 -12.06 -14.03
N LYS A 1107 18.21 -13.18 -13.53
CA LYS A 1107 17.42 -14.32 -13.02
C LYS A 1107 17.34 -14.38 -11.49
N LEU A 1108 18.01 -13.48 -10.77
CA LEU A 1108 18.00 -13.46 -9.31
C LEU A 1108 16.58 -13.16 -8.81
N PRO A 1109 15.97 -14.04 -7.98
CA PRO A 1109 14.65 -13.78 -7.44
C PRO A 1109 14.64 -12.55 -6.53
N ILE A 1110 13.74 -11.58 -6.79
CA ILE A 1110 13.52 -10.39 -5.97
C ILE A 1110 12.05 -10.38 -5.54
N ILE A 1111 11.79 -10.46 -4.25
CA ILE A 1111 10.45 -10.29 -3.67
C ILE A 1111 10.38 -8.88 -3.08
N ALA A 1112 9.49 -8.05 -3.64
CA ALA A 1112 9.29 -6.69 -3.18
C ALA A 1112 8.44 -6.68 -1.89
N VAL A 1113 8.84 -5.92 -0.89
CA VAL A 1113 8.09 -5.71 0.34
C VAL A 1113 7.52 -4.30 0.28
N THR A 1114 6.19 -4.16 0.30
CA THR A 1114 5.52 -2.86 0.14
C THR A 1114 4.54 -2.60 1.27
N ALA A 1115 4.45 -1.35 1.71
CA ALA A 1115 3.47 -0.93 2.71
C ALA A 1115 2.07 -0.62 2.15
N LYS A 1116 1.93 -0.57 0.82
CA LYS A 1116 0.65 -0.33 0.14
C LYS A 1116 0.17 -1.60 -0.56
N ALA A 1117 -1.03 -2.07 -0.17
CA ALA A 1117 -1.69 -3.23 -0.75
C ALA A 1117 -2.65 -2.86 -1.91
N MET A 1118 -2.34 -1.79 -2.66
CA MET A 1118 -3.15 -1.35 -3.80
C MET A 1118 -2.69 -2.07 -5.09
N LYS A 1119 -3.61 -2.34 -6.01
CA LYS A 1119 -3.30 -3.02 -7.29
C LYS A 1119 -2.20 -2.30 -8.08
N ASP A 1120 -2.24 -0.97 -8.12
CA ASP A 1120 -1.26 -0.16 -8.86
C ASP A 1120 0.19 -0.33 -8.36
N ASP A 1121 0.39 -0.43 -7.05
CA ASP A 1121 1.74 -0.62 -6.48
C ASP A 1121 2.27 -2.03 -6.73
N GLN A 1122 1.37 -3.02 -6.82
CA GLN A 1122 1.74 -4.40 -7.19
C GLN A 1122 2.19 -4.47 -8.64
N GLU A 1123 1.43 -3.85 -9.54
CA GLU A 1123 1.79 -3.78 -10.97
C GLU A 1123 3.12 -3.06 -11.17
N ARG A 1124 3.36 -1.96 -10.44
CA ARG A 1124 4.64 -1.24 -10.50
C ARG A 1124 5.82 -2.07 -10.02
N CYS A 1125 5.65 -2.89 -8.97
CA CYS A 1125 6.72 -3.77 -8.49
C CYS A 1125 7.10 -4.82 -9.55
N LEU A 1126 6.10 -5.41 -10.19
CA LEU A 1126 6.30 -6.41 -11.25
C LEU A 1126 6.88 -5.78 -12.51
N GLN A 1127 6.44 -4.57 -12.90
CA GLN A 1127 6.99 -3.82 -14.03
C GLN A 1127 8.46 -3.43 -13.81
N ALA A 1128 8.86 -3.09 -12.58
CA ALA A 1128 10.25 -2.84 -12.22
C ALA A 1128 11.15 -4.09 -12.32
N GLY A 1129 10.54 -5.28 -12.39
CA GLY A 1129 11.23 -6.56 -12.56
C GLY A 1129 11.30 -7.42 -11.30
N ALA A 1130 10.50 -7.14 -10.26
CA ALA A 1130 10.33 -8.02 -9.11
C ALA A 1130 9.59 -9.30 -9.54
N ASN A 1131 9.91 -10.41 -8.87
CA ASN A 1131 9.30 -11.71 -9.13
C ASN A 1131 7.96 -11.87 -8.41
N ASP A 1132 7.86 -11.31 -7.21
CA ASP A 1132 6.64 -11.29 -6.41
C ASP A 1132 6.64 -10.11 -5.46
N TYR A 1133 5.54 -9.94 -4.71
CA TYR A 1133 5.44 -8.92 -3.68
C TYR A 1133 4.82 -9.46 -2.39
N LEU A 1134 5.11 -8.77 -1.28
CA LEU A 1134 4.51 -9.00 0.02
C LEU A 1134 4.09 -7.68 0.65
N ALA A 1135 2.84 -7.60 1.10
CA ALA A 1135 2.34 -6.41 1.78
C ALA A 1135 2.76 -6.40 3.26
N LYS A 1136 3.17 -5.24 3.78
CA LYS A 1136 3.32 -4.99 5.23
C LYS A 1136 1.92 -4.73 5.82
N PRO A 1137 1.46 -5.43 6.87
CA PRO A 1137 2.21 -6.29 7.78
C PRO A 1137 2.63 -7.66 7.24
N ILE A 1138 3.90 -8.02 7.46
CA ILE A 1138 4.48 -9.26 6.93
C ILE A 1138 3.96 -10.46 7.73
N ASP A 1139 3.13 -11.27 7.07
CA ASP A 1139 2.78 -12.61 7.54
C ASP A 1139 3.94 -13.58 7.24
N LEU A 1140 4.53 -14.14 8.31
CA LEU A 1140 5.66 -15.06 8.22
C LEU A 1140 5.32 -16.33 7.43
N ASP A 1141 4.10 -16.87 7.58
CA ASP A 1141 3.71 -18.10 6.89
C ASP A 1141 3.61 -17.87 5.38
N ARG A 1142 3.09 -16.69 5.00
CA ARG A 1142 3.05 -16.24 3.61
C ARG A 1142 4.45 -15.94 3.06
N LEU A 1143 5.30 -15.26 3.83
CA LEU A 1143 6.69 -14.98 3.45
C LEU A 1143 7.46 -16.28 3.17
N PHE A 1144 7.39 -17.26 4.06
CA PHE A 1144 8.06 -18.54 3.87
C PHE A 1144 7.51 -19.31 2.67
N SER A 1145 6.20 -19.22 2.41
CA SER A 1145 5.58 -19.83 1.23
C SER A 1145 6.08 -19.20 -0.06
N LEU A 1146 6.17 -17.87 -0.13
CA LEU A 1146 6.71 -17.16 -1.30
C LEU A 1146 8.19 -17.48 -1.52
N ILE A 1147 9.00 -17.49 -0.47
CA ILE A 1147 10.41 -17.87 -0.57
C ILE A 1147 10.53 -19.30 -1.10
N ARG A 1148 9.70 -20.26 -0.63
CA ARG A 1148 9.72 -21.64 -1.14
C ARG A 1148 9.41 -21.74 -2.63
N VAL A 1149 8.53 -20.87 -3.14
CA VAL A 1149 8.19 -20.82 -4.57
C VAL A 1149 9.34 -20.26 -5.40
N TRP A 1150 9.97 -19.18 -4.91
CA TRP A 1150 10.97 -18.40 -5.66
C TRP A 1150 12.42 -18.81 -5.41
N LEU A 1151 12.67 -19.76 -4.52
CA LEU A 1151 13.98 -20.33 -4.25
C LEU A 1151 14.09 -21.78 -4.79
N PRO A 1152 13.82 -22.06 -6.09
CA PRO A 1152 14.17 -23.35 -6.68
C PRO A 1152 15.69 -23.38 -6.96
N LYS A 1153 16.31 -24.56 -6.83
CA LYS A 1153 17.76 -24.75 -7.01
C LYS A 1153 18.28 -24.09 -8.30
N MET A 1154 19.02 -22.99 -8.18
CA MET A 1154 20.18 -22.77 -9.03
C MET A 1154 21.24 -23.79 -8.58
N GLU A 1155 21.47 -24.83 -9.37
CA GLU A 1155 22.73 -25.57 -9.27
C GLU A 1155 23.84 -24.60 -9.63
N ARG A 1156 24.74 -24.33 -8.67
CA ARG A 1156 25.99 -23.62 -8.93
C ARG A 1156 26.76 -24.48 -9.95
N ILE A 1157 27.07 -23.89 -11.10
CA ILE A 1157 28.01 -24.46 -12.08
C ILE A 1157 29.39 -24.54 -11.43
#